data_AF-A0A2J6H0C3-F1
#
_entry.id   AF-A0A2J6H0C3-F1
#
_cell.length_a   1.000
_cell.length_b   1.000
_cell.length_c   1.000
_cell.angle_alpha   90.00
_cell.angle_beta   90.00
_cell.angle_gamma   90.00
#
_symmetry.space_group_name_H-M   'P 1'
#
loop_
_entity.id
_entity.type
_entity.pdbx_description
1 polymer ?
#
loop_
_entity_poly.entity_id
_entity_poly.type
_entity_poly.pdbx_seq_one_letter_code
_entity_poly.pdbx_strand_id
1 'polypeptide(L)'
;MCSITGYFNIKDAEVKVVDTLKLFHNRGKDSVGIATPIVKIAKTIEELDITNSKNAIGHTLHAMVNLIPQPIKNEGLIVSNCEIYNWKELCESENIDARNDSELLLKLLDKYDETIEVLNKLDGVYAFAYWKDDKIILARDLIGVKPLWYSTDDGFAFASEKKALQKQEYSLISELNPRTVLKYDIKTDEIELLRRDFFNNKPEHEKSHEEIKKEVQGLFLSAVSKRIPDEKVGLLFSGGIDSTIIAKTLQSLNVDFVCYTAAMTGKGLATSEDLTYSRRIAKEYGFELKEVLIDIDDVEEKIRKVVPLIEDTNVVKVGVGLTFLSVCEQAQIDGIRVMYSGLGSEDIFAGYERHKNSLLINDECSSGLLKMYERDLYRDDVITMNHNIELRLPFLDKKLVDYSLKIPAEYKLDDVQNKKIIREVAEDLGLDKEFSQRKKRAAQYGSRFDSALNKLAKRNGYSKKSEYLSQFLDEKNLKLGLLLSGGKDSNYAGLLMQRQNYELACAITIMSKNDYSYMFHTPAIELTKLQAESMGLPLVIAETSGEKEKELEDLKIALKEAKVNHRIEGVITGAVFSNYQRERIENVCDELDLKIFSPLWHMNQRTLMEQLIAEGYEFIFTAVQAYGFDKSWLGRTITYEDIEKLSELEKKYKINVAGEGGEFESLVLNGPNYSKPIEIVEQEIEVVDENTARLIIKKAK
;
A
#
# COMPACT_ATOMS: atom_id res chain seq x y z
N MET A 1 -12.88 -15.56 -5.16
CA MET A 1 -11.70 -15.76 -6.02
C MET A 1 -10.72 -16.76 -5.39
N CYS A 2 -9.79 -17.31 -6.19
CA CYS A 2 -8.98 -18.47 -5.85
C CYS A 2 -7.92 -18.21 -4.77
N SER A 3 -7.33 -19.30 -4.24
CA SER A 3 -6.07 -19.25 -3.51
C SER A 3 -5.04 -20.15 -4.18
N ILE A 4 -3.76 -19.76 -4.12
CA ILE A 4 -2.64 -20.55 -4.63
C ILE A 4 -1.57 -20.71 -3.55
N THR A 5 -0.92 -21.87 -3.53
CA THR A 5 0.21 -22.12 -2.63
C THR A 5 1.15 -23.17 -3.23
N GLY A 6 2.41 -23.18 -2.81
CA GLY A 6 3.38 -24.19 -3.19
C GLY A 6 4.56 -24.26 -2.25
N TYR A 7 5.15 -25.44 -2.15
CA TYR A 7 6.29 -25.77 -1.31
C TYR A 7 7.24 -26.66 -2.10
N PHE A 8 8.51 -26.29 -2.15
CA PHE A 8 9.55 -26.92 -2.96
C PHE A 8 10.81 -27.13 -2.15
N ASN A 9 11.54 -28.20 -2.47
CA ASN A 9 12.76 -28.64 -1.79
C ASN A 9 12.62 -28.87 -0.28
N ILE A 10 11.39 -29.08 0.21
CA ILE A 10 11.10 -29.30 1.63
C ILE A 10 10.54 -30.71 1.85
N LYS A 11 10.71 -31.28 3.04
CA LYS A 11 10.04 -32.54 3.39
C LYS A 11 8.54 -32.31 3.56
N ASP A 12 7.75 -33.31 3.20
CA ASP A 12 6.29 -33.31 3.39
C ASP A 12 5.60 -32.09 2.74
N ALA A 13 6.11 -31.61 1.60
CA ALA A 13 5.58 -30.45 0.88
C ALA A 13 4.07 -30.59 0.58
N GLU A 14 3.64 -31.80 0.23
CA GLU A 14 2.23 -32.11 -0.04
C GLU A 14 1.34 -31.91 1.21
N VAL A 15 1.85 -32.24 2.40
CA VAL A 15 1.16 -32.02 3.68
C VAL A 15 1.05 -30.53 3.97
N LYS A 16 2.15 -29.77 3.77
CA LYS A 16 2.16 -28.31 3.94
C LYS A 16 1.18 -27.61 3.00
N VAL A 17 1.07 -28.06 1.74
CA VAL A 17 0.05 -27.58 0.80
C VAL A 17 -1.35 -27.83 1.38
N VAL A 18 -1.67 -29.06 1.78
CA VAL A 18 -2.99 -29.41 2.31
C VAL A 18 -3.34 -28.58 3.55
N ASP A 19 -2.42 -28.45 4.50
CA ASP A 19 -2.65 -27.65 5.69
C ASP A 19 -2.83 -26.16 5.38
N THR A 20 -2.12 -25.65 4.37
CA THR A 20 -2.32 -24.30 3.86
C THR A 20 -3.70 -24.12 3.22
N LEU A 21 -4.14 -25.06 2.40
CA LEU A 21 -5.46 -24.99 1.76
C LEU A 21 -6.60 -25.03 2.79
N LYS A 22 -6.43 -25.73 3.92
CA LYS A 22 -7.40 -25.70 5.04
C LYS A 22 -7.55 -24.30 5.65
N LEU A 23 -6.48 -23.52 5.69
CA LEU A 23 -6.53 -22.12 6.14
C LEU A 23 -7.36 -21.26 5.19
N PHE A 24 -7.37 -21.61 3.90
CA PHE A 24 -8.13 -20.94 2.85
C PHE A 24 -9.55 -21.49 2.66
N HIS A 25 -10.13 -22.25 3.60
CA HIS A 25 -11.47 -22.84 3.47
C HIS A 25 -12.59 -21.85 3.11
N ASN A 26 -12.41 -20.56 3.38
CA ASN A 26 -13.36 -19.51 3.01
C ASN A 26 -13.14 -18.94 1.60
N ARG A 27 -11.98 -19.16 0.99
CA ARG A 27 -11.60 -18.71 -0.36
C ARG A 27 -11.72 -19.88 -1.34
N GLY A 28 -12.51 -19.70 -2.39
CA GLY A 28 -12.60 -20.70 -3.47
C GLY A 28 -13.27 -21.99 -3.03
N LYS A 29 -14.61 -21.99 -3.02
CA LYS A 29 -15.44 -23.10 -2.53
C LYS A 29 -15.86 -24.11 -3.61
N ASP A 30 -15.46 -23.91 -4.85
CA ASP A 30 -16.00 -24.65 -5.99
C ASP A 30 -15.23 -25.95 -6.28
N SER A 31 -13.93 -25.99 -6.01
CA SER A 31 -13.06 -27.17 -6.14
C SER A 31 -11.73 -26.95 -5.44
N VAL A 32 -11.05 -28.04 -5.08
CA VAL A 32 -9.66 -28.01 -4.58
C VAL A 32 -8.79 -28.95 -5.42
N GLY A 33 -7.52 -28.57 -5.59
CA GLY A 33 -6.55 -29.41 -6.27
C GLY A 33 -5.15 -29.27 -5.73
N ILE A 34 -4.36 -30.31 -5.97
CA ILE A 34 -2.93 -30.40 -5.63
C ILE A 34 -2.18 -31.07 -6.76
N ALA A 35 -0.89 -30.76 -6.91
CA ALA A 35 -0.03 -31.42 -7.87
C ALA A 35 1.37 -31.70 -7.31
N THR A 36 1.80 -32.95 -7.49
CA THR A 36 3.18 -33.44 -7.30
C THR A 36 3.70 -33.97 -8.64
N PRO A 37 3.88 -33.08 -9.63
CA PRO A 37 3.66 -33.26 -11.08
C PRO A 37 2.43 -34.03 -11.59
N ILE A 38 1.81 -34.85 -10.75
CA ILE A 38 0.55 -35.53 -11.02
C ILE A 38 -0.55 -34.67 -10.41
N VAL A 39 -1.50 -34.22 -11.23
CA VAL A 39 -2.64 -33.41 -10.79
C VAL A 39 -3.67 -34.31 -10.11
N LYS A 40 -4.12 -33.90 -8.92
CA LYS A 40 -5.20 -34.51 -8.15
C LYS A 40 -6.23 -33.42 -7.86
N ILE A 41 -7.49 -33.68 -8.20
CA ILE A 41 -8.61 -32.74 -8.03
C ILE A 41 -9.68 -33.42 -7.15
N ALA A 42 -10.26 -32.65 -6.24
CA ALA A 42 -11.38 -33.09 -5.41
C ALA A 42 -12.41 -31.97 -5.19
N LYS A 43 -13.54 -32.31 -4.57
CA LYS A 43 -14.53 -31.30 -4.15
C LYS A 43 -14.17 -30.69 -2.81
N THR A 44 -13.68 -31.50 -1.88
CA THR A 44 -13.23 -31.04 -0.56
C THR A 44 -11.79 -31.46 -0.28
N ILE A 45 -11.16 -30.80 0.69
CA ILE A 45 -9.74 -31.04 1.02
C ILE A 45 -9.54 -32.44 1.60
N GLU A 46 -10.54 -32.97 2.33
CA GLU A 46 -10.50 -34.29 2.96
C GLU A 46 -10.49 -35.45 1.96
N GLU A 47 -10.93 -35.19 0.73
CA GLU A 47 -10.96 -36.16 -0.37
C GLU A 47 -9.62 -36.24 -1.13
N LEU A 48 -8.65 -35.36 -0.83
CA LEU A 48 -7.34 -35.37 -1.48
C LEU A 48 -6.46 -36.49 -0.93
N ASP A 49 -6.05 -37.42 -1.81
CA ASP A 49 -5.07 -38.44 -1.49
C ASP A 49 -3.65 -37.87 -1.49
N ILE A 50 -2.99 -37.89 -0.33
CA ILE A 50 -1.65 -37.32 -0.13
C ILE A 50 -0.56 -38.38 -0.20
N THR A 51 0.52 -38.05 -0.90
CA THR A 51 1.76 -38.82 -0.93
C THR A 51 2.87 -38.05 -0.22
N ASN A 52 4.02 -38.67 0.04
CA ASN A 52 5.17 -37.91 0.51
C ASN A 52 5.96 -37.40 -0.71
N SER A 53 5.88 -36.10 -0.98
CA SER A 53 6.63 -35.42 -2.04
C SER A 53 7.43 -34.26 -1.46
N LYS A 54 8.58 -33.96 -2.08
CA LYS A 54 9.40 -32.79 -1.75
C LYS A 54 8.95 -31.50 -2.43
N ASN A 55 8.12 -31.63 -3.46
CA ASN A 55 7.64 -30.54 -4.29
C ASN A 55 6.14 -30.71 -4.50
N ALA A 56 5.36 -29.70 -4.15
CA ALA A 56 3.92 -29.71 -4.32
C ALA A 56 3.37 -28.29 -4.52
N ILE A 57 2.31 -28.17 -5.32
CA ILE A 57 1.51 -26.94 -5.40
C ILE A 57 0.03 -27.24 -5.26
N GLY A 58 -0.73 -26.28 -4.77
CA GLY A 58 -2.16 -26.44 -4.54
C GLY A 58 -2.97 -25.19 -4.83
N HIS A 59 -4.27 -25.40 -4.98
CA HIS A 59 -5.20 -24.36 -5.38
C HIS A 59 -6.61 -24.62 -4.81
N THR A 60 -7.30 -23.55 -4.38
CA THR A 60 -8.75 -23.54 -4.17
C THR A 60 -9.45 -22.68 -5.22
N LEU A 61 -10.52 -23.18 -5.82
CA LEU A 61 -11.19 -22.57 -6.98
C LEU A 61 -12.41 -21.75 -6.59
N HIS A 62 -12.46 -20.53 -7.11
CA HIS A 62 -13.68 -19.76 -7.26
C HIS A 62 -13.92 -19.52 -8.76
N ALA A 63 -14.82 -20.27 -9.36
CA ALA A 63 -15.03 -20.27 -10.80
C ALA A 63 -15.89 -19.08 -11.23
N MET A 64 -15.29 -18.15 -11.97
CA MET A 64 -15.99 -17.03 -12.63
C MET A 64 -16.13 -17.26 -14.13
N VAL A 65 -15.07 -17.74 -14.78
CA VAL A 65 -15.04 -18.04 -16.22
C VAL A 65 -14.92 -19.55 -16.42
N ASN A 66 -16.06 -20.21 -16.63
CA ASN A 66 -16.18 -21.67 -16.75
C ASN A 66 -15.64 -22.44 -15.52
N LEU A 67 -16.21 -23.61 -15.23
CA LEU A 67 -15.74 -24.43 -14.11
C LEU A 67 -14.58 -25.34 -14.55
N ILE A 68 -13.35 -24.80 -14.52
CA ILE A 68 -12.12 -25.56 -14.80
C ILE A 68 -11.31 -25.71 -13.50
N PRO A 69 -11.24 -26.92 -12.90
CA PRO A 69 -10.41 -27.19 -11.73
C PRO A 69 -8.92 -26.90 -11.98
N GLN A 70 -8.24 -26.39 -10.96
CA GLN A 70 -6.79 -26.23 -10.97
C GLN A 70 -6.15 -27.02 -9.82
N PRO A 71 -4.86 -27.44 -9.92
CA PRO A 71 -3.87 -27.09 -10.95
C PRO A 71 -4.21 -27.55 -12.38
N ILE A 72 -3.85 -26.75 -13.39
CA ILE A 72 -4.04 -27.08 -14.81
C ILE A 72 -2.70 -27.53 -15.40
N LYS A 73 -2.69 -28.64 -16.14
CA LYS A 73 -1.47 -29.21 -16.76
C LYS A 73 -1.58 -29.24 -18.29
N ASN A 74 -0.50 -28.83 -18.95
CA ASN A 74 -0.24 -28.98 -20.38
C ASN A 74 1.23 -29.42 -20.56
N GLU A 75 2.11 -28.60 -21.16
CA GLU A 75 3.56 -28.88 -21.12
C GLU A 75 4.13 -28.53 -19.74
N GLY A 76 3.80 -27.35 -19.24
CA GLY A 76 3.95 -26.97 -17.85
C GLY A 76 2.69 -27.22 -17.02
N LEU A 77 2.71 -26.70 -15.81
CA LEU A 77 1.63 -26.81 -14.84
C LEU A 77 1.42 -25.44 -14.18
N ILE A 78 0.17 -24.99 -14.05
CA ILE A 78 -0.15 -23.69 -13.45
C ILE A 78 -1.14 -23.81 -12.29
N VAL A 79 -0.94 -22.94 -11.31
CA VAL A 79 -2.01 -22.48 -10.41
C VAL A 79 -2.11 -20.96 -10.53
N SER A 80 -3.33 -20.44 -10.67
CA SER A 80 -3.57 -19.00 -10.82
C SER A 80 -4.77 -18.52 -10.01
N ASN A 81 -4.63 -17.31 -9.51
CA ASN A 81 -5.74 -16.46 -9.08
C ASN A 81 -5.83 -15.31 -10.09
N CYS A 82 -6.62 -15.45 -11.15
CA CYS A 82 -6.64 -14.50 -12.26
C CYS A 82 -8.02 -14.24 -12.85
N GLU A 83 -8.12 -13.09 -13.51
CA GLU A 83 -9.18 -12.67 -14.42
C GLU A 83 -8.52 -11.93 -15.58
N ILE A 84 -8.39 -12.61 -16.74
CA ILE A 84 -7.78 -12.03 -17.95
C ILE A 84 -8.89 -11.61 -18.90
N TYR A 85 -9.23 -10.32 -18.93
CA TYR A 85 -10.39 -9.80 -19.65
C TYR A 85 -10.29 -9.92 -21.17
N ASN A 86 -9.07 -9.88 -21.73
CA ASN A 86 -8.82 -10.06 -23.16
C ASN A 86 -8.52 -11.51 -23.57
N TRP A 87 -8.87 -12.51 -22.74
CA TRP A 87 -8.47 -13.89 -23.02
C TRP A 87 -9.02 -14.44 -24.35
N LYS A 88 -10.27 -14.10 -24.70
CA LYS A 88 -10.87 -14.53 -25.98
C LYS A 88 -10.16 -13.92 -27.18
N GLU A 89 -9.82 -12.62 -27.10
CA GLU A 89 -9.05 -11.92 -28.15
C GLU A 89 -7.66 -12.54 -28.32
N LEU A 90 -7.02 -12.94 -27.22
CA LEU A 90 -5.73 -13.63 -27.23
C LEU A 90 -5.83 -15.06 -27.78
N CYS A 91 -6.88 -15.82 -27.49
CA CYS A 91 -7.12 -17.12 -28.11
C CYS A 91 -7.13 -17.02 -29.65
N GLU A 92 -7.85 -16.03 -30.19
CA GLU A 92 -7.94 -15.80 -31.63
C GLU A 92 -6.61 -15.32 -32.22
N SER A 93 -6.01 -14.28 -31.65
CA SER A 93 -4.78 -13.66 -32.19
C SER A 93 -3.53 -14.54 -32.05
N GLU A 94 -3.47 -15.38 -31.02
CA GLU A 94 -2.33 -16.28 -30.77
C GLU A 94 -2.55 -17.70 -31.30
N ASN A 95 -3.73 -17.97 -31.88
CA ASN A 95 -4.19 -19.28 -32.35
C ASN A 95 -4.10 -20.36 -31.25
N ILE A 96 -4.66 -20.05 -30.09
CA ILE A 96 -4.70 -20.90 -28.90
C ILE A 96 -6.16 -21.26 -28.61
N ASP A 97 -6.44 -22.56 -28.56
CA ASP A 97 -7.72 -23.05 -28.04
C ASP A 97 -7.62 -23.20 -26.53
N ALA A 98 -8.32 -22.37 -25.75
CA ALA A 98 -8.34 -22.45 -24.29
C ALA A 98 -9.78 -22.40 -23.77
N ARG A 99 -10.06 -23.14 -22.69
CA ARG A 99 -11.39 -23.27 -22.09
C ARG A 99 -11.70 -22.12 -21.13
N ASN A 100 -10.68 -21.48 -20.58
CA ASN A 100 -10.79 -20.29 -19.75
C ASN A 100 -9.50 -19.46 -19.82
N ASP A 101 -9.51 -18.35 -19.09
CA ASP A 101 -8.39 -17.42 -18.98
C ASP A 101 -7.13 -18.04 -18.34
N SER A 102 -7.29 -18.89 -17.33
CA SER A 102 -6.19 -19.57 -16.65
C SER A 102 -5.48 -20.57 -17.58
N GLU A 103 -6.23 -21.32 -18.39
CA GLU A 103 -5.66 -22.23 -19.39
C GLU A 103 -5.03 -21.47 -20.55
N LEU A 104 -5.58 -20.33 -20.96
CA LEU A 104 -4.91 -19.46 -21.93
C LEU A 104 -3.54 -19.04 -21.39
N LEU A 105 -3.46 -18.59 -20.13
CA LEU A 105 -2.21 -18.17 -19.51
C LEU A 105 -1.18 -19.30 -19.51
N LEU A 106 -1.59 -20.51 -19.14
CA LEU A 106 -0.74 -21.70 -19.22
C LEU A 106 -0.19 -21.92 -20.64
N LYS A 107 -1.05 -21.89 -21.65
CA LYS A 107 -0.66 -22.14 -23.04
C LYS A 107 0.22 -21.04 -23.63
N LEU A 108 0.04 -19.79 -23.20
CA LEU A 108 0.95 -18.70 -23.55
C LEU A 108 2.33 -18.89 -22.91
N LEU A 109 2.39 -19.29 -21.64
CA LEU A 109 3.65 -19.57 -20.95
C LEU A 109 4.38 -20.79 -21.52
N ASP A 110 3.65 -21.79 -22.00
CA ASP A 110 4.24 -22.93 -22.71
C ASP A 110 4.80 -22.52 -24.09
N LYS A 111 4.16 -21.55 -24.77
CA LYS A 111 4.49 -21.10 -26.14
C LYS A 111 5.67 -20.13 -26.20
N TYR A 112 5.86 -19.30 -25.19
CA TYR A 112 6.87 -18.23 -25.17
C TYR A 112 7.97 -18.50 -24.14
N ASP A 113 9.23 -18.34 -24.52
CA ASP A 113 10.37 -18.49 -23.61
C ASP A 113 10.45 -17.36 -22.57
N GLU A 114 10.08 -16.14 -22.97
CA GLU A 114 10.14 -14.96 -22.11
C GLU A 114 8.79 -14.66 -21.45
N THR A 115 8.73 -14.91 -20.13
CA THR A 115 7.53 -14.61 -19.32
C THR A 115 7.07 -13.16 -19.47
N ILE A 116 7.99 -12.19 -19.51
CA ILE A 116 7.65 -10.76 -19.59
C ILE A 116 6.87 -10.45 -20.89
N GLU A 117 7.21 -11.09 -22.01
CA GLU A 117 6.48 -10.93 -23.26
C GLU A 117 5.01 -11.37 -23.12
N VAL A 118 4.77 -12.51 -22.47
CA VAL A 118 3.41 -12.98 -22.15
C VAL A 118 2.69 -11.96 -21.28
N LEU A 119 3.30 -11.52 -20.18
CA LEU A 119 2.67 -10.58 -19.23
C LEU A 119 2.30 -9.24 -19.87
N ASN A 120 3.05 -8.79 -20.88
CA ASN A 120 2.79 -7.55 -21.60
C ASN A 120 1.52 -7.62 -22.47
N LYS A 121 1.13 -8.81 -22.94
CA LYS A 121 -0.09 -9.06 -23.72
C LYS A 121 -1.36 -9.13 -22.86
N LEU A 122 -1.22 -9.43 -21.58
CA LEU A 122 -2.36 -9.63 -20.68
C LEU A 122 -3.03 -8.30 -20.31
N ASP A 123 -4.35 -8.29 -20.39
CA ASP A 123 -5.23 -7.24 -19.89
C ASP A 123 -6.14 -7.84 -18.81
N GLY A 124 -5.71 -7.74 -17.56
CA GLY A 124 -6.33 -8.47 -16.46
C GLY A 124 -5.61 -8.28 -15.14
N VAL A 125 -6.15 -8.93 -14.13
CA VAL A 125 -5.55 -9.04 -12.79
C VAL A 125 -5.19 -10.49 -12.53
N TYR A 126 -4.01 -10.76 -11.99
CA TYR A 126 -3.51 -12.13 -11.85
C TYR A 126 -2.42 -12.24 -10.80
N ALA A 127 -2.38 -13.37 -10.13
CA ALA A 127 -1.21 -13.90 -9.44
C ALA A 127 -1.13 -15.39 -9.80
N PHE A 128 0.05 -15.87 -10.21
CA PHE A 128 0.18 -17.27 -10.60
C PHE A 128 1.54 -17.86 -10.21
N ALA A 129 1.57 -19.18 -10.17
CA ALA A 129 2.77 -19.98 -10.16
C ALA A 129 2.73 -20.96 -11.33
N TYR A 130 3.77 -20.92 -12.18
CA TYR A 130 3.97 -21.81 -13.31
C TYR A 130 5.16 -22.71 -13.04
N TRP A 131 4.95 -24.02 -13.18
CA TRP A 131 5.94 -25.06 -12.93
C TRP A 131 6.17 -25.87 -14.21
N LYS A 132 7.39 -25.80 -14.75
CA LYS A 132 7.85 -26.65 -15.85
C LYS A 132 9.24 -27.19 -15.53
N ASP A 133 9.40 -28.51 -15.64
CA ASP A 133 10.62 -29.23 -15.29
C ASP A 133 11.11 -28.88 -13.87
N ASP A 134 12.30 -28.29 -13.75
CA ASP A 134 12.91 -27.88 -12.49
C ASP A 134 12.77 -26.38 -12.20
N LYS A 135 11.89 -25.67 -12.92
CA LYS A 135 11.71 -24.22 -12.81
C LYS A 135 10.32 -23.85 -12.33
N ILE A 136 10.27 -22.93 -11.37
CA ILE A 136 9.05 -22.28 -10.90
C ILE A 136 9.12 -20.80 -11.25
N ILE A 137 8.03 -20.27 -11.81
CA ILE A 137 7.89 -18.86 -12.15
C ILE A 137 6.69 -18.29 -11.41
N LEU A 138 6.93 -17.26 -10.59
CA LEU A 138 5.88 -16.48 -9.94
C LEU A 138 5.80 -15.10 -10.57
N ALA A 139 4.57 -14.64 -10.84
CA ALA A 139 4.32 -13.26 -11.25
C ALA A 139 2.92 -12.81 -10.84
N ARG A 140 2.75 -11.48 -10.80
CA ARG A 140 1.48 -10.80 -10.51
C ARG A 140 1.18 -9.73 -11.56
N ASP A 141 -0.06 -9.25 -11.58
CA ASP A 141 -0.46 -8.10 -12.38
C ASP A 141 0.32 -6.84 -11.99
N LEU A 142 0.49 -5.90 -12.93
CA LEU A 142 1.48 -4.82 -12.82
C LEU A 142 1.24 -3.87 -11.62
N ILE A 143 -0.01 -3.75 -11.16
CA ILE A 143 -0.39 -2.89 -10.03
C ILE A 143 -0.39 -3.69 -8.71
N GLY A 144 -0.56 -5.02 -8.77
CA GLY A 144 -0.56 -5.91 -7.61
C GLY A 144 -1.95 -6.13 -7.02
N VAL A 145 -3.00 -6.14 -7.83
CA VAL A 145 -4.39 -6.38 -7.39
C VAL A 145 -4.55 -7.76 -6.76
N LYS A 146 -3.93 -8.80 -7.31
CA LYS A 146 -3.95 -10.15 -6.73
C LYS A 146 -2.73 -10.38 -5.85
N PRO A 147 -2.85 -10.77 -4.57
CA PRO A 147 -1.72 -10.98 -3.67
C PRO A 147 -0.92 -12.27 -3.92
N LEU A 148 0.39 -12.19 -3.70
CA LEU A 148 1.30 -13.35 -3.67
C LEU A 148 2.49 -13.05 -2.76
N TRP A 149 2.75 -13.97 -1.83
CA TRP A 149 3.82 -13.94 -0.86
C TRP A 149 4.73 -15.13 -1.07
N TYR A 150 6.01 -15.00 -0.74
CA TYR A 150 7.00 -16.06 -0.86
C TYR A 150 8.00 -16.07 0.30
N SER A 151 8.71 -17.18 0.48
CA SER A 151 9.80 -17.33 1.43
C SER A 151 10.88 -18.27 0.89
N THR A 152 12.11 -18.05 1.37
CA THR A 152 13.32 -18.83 1.04
C THR A 152 14.03 -19.40 2.27
N ASP A 153 13.38 -19.39 3.44
CA ASP A 153 14.02 -19.81 4.69
C ASP A 153 14.33 -21.30 4.73
N ASP A 154 13.41 -22.11 4.21
CA ASP A 154 13.47 -23.57 4.18
C ASP A 154 12.91 -24.05 2.84
N GLY A 155 13.83 -24.30 1.91
CA GLY A 155 13.53 -24.47 0.49
C GLY A 155 12.85 -23.23 -0.07
N PHE A 156 11.81 -23.44 -0.89
CA PHE A 156 11.03 -22.35 -1.46
C PHE A 156 9.54 -22.55 -1.24
N ALA A 157 8.87 -21.50 -0.76
CA ALA A 157 7.44 -21.52 -0.50
C ALA A 157 6.75 -20.28 -1.03
N PHE A 158 5.48 -20.41 -1.42
CA PHE A 158 4.62 -19.28 -1.75
C PHE A 158 3.17 -19.51 -1.34
N ALA A 159 2.43 -18.41 -1.13
CA ALA A 159 1.00 -18.45 -0.85
C ALA A 159 0.33 -17.12 -1.22
N SER A 160 -1.00 -17.15 -1.44
CA SER A 160 -1.78 -15.93 -1.67
C SER A 160 -1.82 -14.97 -0.47
N GLU A 161 -1.58 -15.45 0.76
CA GLU A 161 -1.65 -14.64 1.99
C GLU A 161 -0.45 -14.92 2.90
N LYS A 162 0.03 -13.89 3.61
CA LYS A 162 1.21 -13.99 4.49
C LYS A 162 1.01 -15.02 5.61
N LYS A 163 -0.14 -15.00 6.29
CA LYS A 163 -0.47 -15.91 7.40
C LYS A 163 -0.39 -17.40 7.07
N ALA A 164 -0.55 -17.76 5.79
CA ALA A 164 -0.40 -19.15 5.37
C ALA A 164 1.04 -19.64 5.56
N LEU A 165 2.03 -18.82 5.20
CA LEU A 165 3.44 -19.14 5.35
C LEU A 165 3.87 -19.02 6.83
N GLN A 166 3.37 -18.02 7.56
CA GLN A 166 3.67 -17.87 9.00
C GLN A 166 3.22 -19.08 9.82
N LYS A 167 2.01 -19.60 9.55
CA LYS A 167 1.51 -20.82 10.20
C LYS A 167 2.30 -22.08 9.85
N GLN A 168 3.12 -22.03 8.80
CA GLN A 168 4.06 -23.08 8.41
C GLN A 168 5.48 -22.84 8.93
N GLU A 169 5.63 -21.89 9.88
CA GLU A 169 6.87 -21.54 10.60
C GLU A 169 7.93 -20.82 9.74
N TYR A 170 7.54 -20.27 8.59
CA TYR A 170 8.42 -19.39 7.81
C TYR A 170 8.57 -18.02 8.50
N SER A 171 9.80 -17.48 8.50
CA SER A 171 10.14 -16.25 9.23
C SER A 171 10.50 -15.07 8.32
N LEU A 172 11.16 -15.30 7.18
CA LEU A 172 11.43 -14.30 6.15
C LEU A 172 10.40 -14.46 5.04
N ILE A 173 9.27 -13.79 5.22
CA ILE A 173 8.17 -13.81 4.25
C ILE A 173 8.12 -12.46 3.56
N SER A 174 8.25 -12.46 2.25
CA SER A 174 8.22 -11.25 1.43
C SER A 174 7.00 -11.25 0.52
N GLU A 175 6.39 -10.07 0.36
CA GLU A 175 5.35 -9.89 -0.63
C GLU A 175 6.02 -9.76 -2.00
N LEU A 176 5.62 -10.56 -2.99
CA LEU A 176 6.19 -10.45 -4.32
C LEU A 176 5.84 -9.09 -4.92
N ASN A 177 6.87 -8.26 -5.15
CA ASN A 177 6.73 -6.98 -5.83
C ASN A 177 6.07 -7.17 -7.22
N PRO A 178 4.94 -6.48 -7.52
CA PRO A 178 4.19 -6.66 -8.77
C PRO A 178 5.01 -6.45 -10.07
N ARG A 179 6.10 -5.69 -9.95
CA ARG A 179 7.01 -5.31 -11.03
C ARG A 179 8.19 -6.28 -11.14
N THR A 180 8.12 -7.43 -10.48
CA THR A 180 9.16 -8.45 -10.49
C THR A 180 8.56 -9.81 -10.87
N VAL A 181 9.22 -10.50 -11.80
CA VAL A 181 9.01 -11.93 -12.06
C VAL A 181 10.06 -12.70 -11.27
N LEU A 182 9.63 -13.59 -10.40
CA LEU A 182 10.51 -14.44 -9.61
C LEU A 182 10.63 -15.80 -10.29
N LYS A 183 11.86 -16.21 -10.60
CA LYS A 183 12.18 -17.54 -11.10
C LYS A 183 12.96 -18.30 -10.04
N TYR A 184 12.51 -19.49 -9.69
CA TYR A 184 13.18 -20.38 -8.75
C TYR A 184 13.60 -21.67 -9.45
N ASP A 185 14.85 -22.10 -9.22
CA ASP A 185 15.40 -23.36 -9.73
C ASP A 185 15.43 -24.41 -8.62
N ILE A 186 14.67 -25.49 -8.80
CA ILE A 186 14.55 -26.59 -7.84
C ILE A 186 15.88 -27.35 -7.69
N LYS A 187 16.73 -27.40 -8.72
CA LYS A 187 18.01 -28.11 -8.66
C LYS A 187 19.09 -27.32 -7.93
N THR A 188 19.18 -26.01 -8.20
CA THR A 188 20.22 -25.16 -7.61
C THR A 188 19.79 -24.50 -6.30
N ASP A 189 18.49 -24.48 -6.01
CA ASP A 189 17.90 -23.77 -4.88
C ASP A 189 18.13 -22.25 -4.96
N GLU A 190 18.25 -21.73 -6.19
CA GLU A 190 18.54 -20.32 -6.46
C GLU A 190 17.31 -19.57 -6.98
N ILE A 191 17.25 -18.28 -6.66
CA ILE A 191 16.26 -17.34 -7.18
C ILE A 191 16.90 -16.35 -8.14
N GLU A 192 16.23 -16.13 -9.26
CA GLU A 192 16.47 -15.04 -10.20
C GLU A 192 15.25 -14.10 -10.18
N LEU A 193 15.51 -12.79 -10.10
CA LEU A 193 14.48 -11.75 -10.12
C LEU A 193 14.61 -10.92 -11.39
N LEU A 194 13.55 -10.88 -12.20
CA LEU A 194 13.48 -10.09 -13.42
C LEU A 194 12.54 -8.90 -13.24
N ARG A 195 13.04 -7.69 -13.46
CA ARG A 195 12.25 -6.46 -13.34
C ARG A 195 11.42 -6.20 -14.58
N ARG A 196 10.26 -5.58 -14.37
CA ARG A 196 9.33 -5.10 -15.39
C ARG A 196 9.14 -3.61 -15.22
N ASP A 197 9.03 -2.91 -16.34
CA ASP A 197 8.75 -1.48 -16.34
C ASP A 197 7.33 -1.22 -15.83
N PHE A 198 7.21 -0.16 -15.03
CA PHE A 198 5.92 0.37 -14.61
C PHE A 198 5.36 1.35 -15.66
N PHE A 199 4.16 1.86 -15.42
CA PHE A 199 3.59 2.90 -16.25
C PHE A 199 4.47 4.15 -16.27
N ASN A 200 4.49 4.82 -17.42
CA ASN A 200 5.17 6.11 -17.58
C ASN A 200 4.15 7.25 -17.58
N ASN A 201 4.50 8.38 -16.98
CA ASN A 201 3.68 9.60 -16.96
C ASN A 201 4.17 10.66 -17.95
N LYS A 202 5.24 10.39 -18.72
CA LYS A 202 5.83 11.29 -19.72
C LYS A 202 5.98 10.64 -21.10
N PRO A 203 5.98 11.43 -22.20
CA PRO A 203 5.52 12.82 -22.23
C PRO A 203 4.02 12.91 -21.90
N GLU A 204 3.59 14.07 -21.44
CA GLU A 204 2.16 14.35 -21.28
C GLU A 204 1.48 14.44 -22.66
N HIS A 205 0.17 14.20 -22.70
CA HIS A 205 -0.61 14.32 -23.93
C HIS A 205 -0.68 15.78 -24.40
N GLU A 206 -0.40 16.01 -25.68
CA GLU A 206 -0.50 17.33 -26.33
C GLU A 206 -1.92 17.62 -26.88
N LYS A 207 -2.90 16.79 -26.54
CA LYS A 207 -4.29 16.88 -27.04
C LYS A 207 -5.10 17.92 -26.29
N SER A 208 -6.16 18.44 -26.91
CA SER A 208 -7.07 19.37 -26.22
C SER A 208 -7.84 18.69 -25.09
N HIS A 209 -8.25 19.48 -24.10
CA HIS A 209 -9.07 19.01 -22.97
C HIS A 209 -10.28 18.17 -23.38
N GLU A 210 -11.03 18.60 -24.41
CA GLU A 210 -12.21 17.88 -24.90
C GLU A 210 -11.88 16.55 -25.58
N GLU A 211 -10.76 16.46 -26.29
CA GLU A 211 -10.29 15.19 -26.87
C GLU A 211 -9.88 14.21 -25.78
N ILE A 212 -9.12 14.67 -24.79
CA ILE A 212 -8.70 13.84 -23.65
C ILE A 212 -9.94 13.36 -22.88
N LYS A 213 -10.92 14.23 -22.63
CA LYS A 213 -12.17 13.86 -21.94
C LYS A 213 -12.90 12.73 -22.66
N LYS A 214 -13.04 12.80 -23.99
CA LYS A 214 -13.66 11.73 -24.81
C LYS A 214 -12.88 10.41 -24.73
N GLU A 215 -11.55 10.46 -24.76
CA GLU A 215 -10.72 9.26 -24.65
C GLU A 215 -10.82 8.64 -23.25
N VAL A 216 -10.80 9.45 -22.19
CA VAL A 216 -11.03 8.98 -20.81
C VAL A 216 -12.41 8.32 -20.69
N GLN A 217 -13.46 8.93 -21.26
CA GLN A 217 -14.80 8.36 -21.28
C GLN A 217 -14.81 6.99 -21.96
N GLY A 218 -14.23 6.87 -23.16
CA GLY A 218 -14.17 5.60 -23.90
C GLY A 218 -13.39 4.51 -23.15
N LEU A 219 -12.23 4.85 -22.60
CA LEU A 219 -11.40 3.94 -21.80
C LEU A 219 -12.10 3.51 -20.52
N PHE A 220 -12.78 4.43 -19.82
CA PHE A 220 -13.55 4.11 -18.62
C PHE A 220 -14.73 3.18 -18.92
N LEU A 221 -15.51 3.46 -19.97
CA LEU A 221 -16.60 2.59 -20.38
C LEU A 221 -16.11 1.19 -20.74
N SER A 222 -15.00 1.09 -21.49
CA SER A 222 -14.34 -0.19 -21.80
C SER A 222 -13.86 -0.92 -20.55
N ALA A 223 -13.29 -0.19 -19.59
CA ALA A 223 -12.81 -0.76 -18.34
C ALA A 223 -13.95 -1.35 -17.50
N VAL A 224 -15.11 -0.70 -17.45
CA VAL A 224 -16.30 -1.23 -16.76
C VAL A 224 -16.87 -2.42 -17.52
N SER A 225 -17.05 -2.30 -18.85
CA SER A 225 -17.80 -3.27 -19.65
C SER A 225 -17.12 -4.63 -19.73
N LYS A 226 -15.81 -4.70 -19.95
CA LYS A 226 -15.08 -5.98 -20.01
C LYS A 226 -14.99 -6.71 -18.67
N ARG A 227 -15.37 -6.03 -17.58
CA ARG A 227 -15.42 -6.56 -16.22
C ARG A 227 -16.82 -7.01 -15.81
N ILE A 228 -17.79 -7.07 -16.72
CA ILE A 228 -19.15 -7.54 -16.39
C ILE A 228 -19.17 -9.08 -16.47
N PRO A 229 -19.57 -9.80 -15.40
CA PRO A 229 -19.79 -11.24 -15.44
C PRO A 229 -21.22 -11.57 -15.93
N ASP A 230 -21.49 -12.85 -16.16
CA ASP A 230 -22.83 -13.36 -16.54
C ASP A 230 -23.79 -13.53 -15.33
N GLU A 231 -23.57 -12.78 -14.24
CA GLU A 231 -24.36 -12.85 -13.01
C GLU A 231 -24.57 -11.47 -12.35
N LYS A 232 -25.49 -11.40 -11.38
CA LYS A 232 -25.79 -10.17 -10.63
C LYS A 232 -24.54 -9.71 -9.87
N VAL A 233 -24.25 -8.41 -9.94
CA VAL A 233 -23.07 -7.82 -9.30
C VAL A 233 -23.41 -6.89 -8.14
N GLY A 234 -22.52 -6.80 -7.16
CA GLY A 234 -22.55 -5.78 -6.13
C GLY A 234 -21.71 -4.56 -6.51
N LEU A 235 -22.03 -3.41 -5.94
CA LEU A 235 -21.22 -2.20 -6.02
C LEU A 235 -21.04 -1.59 -4.63
N LEU A 236 -19.80 -1.40 -4.20
CA LEU A 236 -19.48 -0.59 -3.03
C LEU A 236 -19.82 0.87 -3.31
N PHE A 237 -20.84 1.37 -2.64
CA PHE A 237 -21.51 2.62 -3.01
C PHE A 237 -21.49 3.62 -1.84
N SER A 238 -20.59 4.60 -1.91
CA SER A 238 -20.47 5.68 -0.90
C SER A 238 -21.25 6.95 -1.27
N GLY A 239 -21.87 6.96 -2.45
CA GLY A 239 -22.42 8.18 -3.05
C GLY A 239 -21.36 9.22 -3.44
N GLY A 240 -20.07 8.83 -3.48
CA GLY A 240 -19.00 9.62 -4.08
C GLY A 240 -19.00 9.49 -5.60
N ILE A 241 -18.34 10.42 -6.30
CA ILE A 241 -18.27 10.45 -7.76
C ILE A 241 -17.85 9.09 -8.36
N ASP A 242 -16.84 8.44 -7.77
CA ASP A 242 -16.21 7.23 -8.34
C ASP A 242 -17.17 6.03 -8.36
N SER A 243 -17.92 5.79 -7.27
CA SER A 243 -18.90 4.72 -7.25
C SER A 243 -20.14 5.08 -8.08
N THR A 244 -20.50 6.37 -8.13
CA THR A 244 -21.70 6.82 -8.84
C THR A 244 -21.54 6.75 -10.36
N ILE A 245 -20.38 7.12 -10.89
CA ILE A 245 -20.12 6.97 -12.33
C ILE A 245 -20.12 5.49 -12.74
N ILE A 246 -19.58 4.58 -11.90
CA ILE A 246 -19.69 3.13 -12.13
C ILE A 246 -21.16 2.68 -12.14
N ALA A 247 -21.97 3.10 -11.16
CA ALA A 247 -23.39 2.75 -11.09
C ALA A 247 -24.15 3.22 -12.34
N LYS A 248 -23.90 4.45 -12.81
CA LYS A 248 -24.50 4.98 -14.04
C LYS A 248 -24.08 4.19 -15.28
N THR A 249 -22.81 3.78 -15.36
CA THR A 249 -22.35 2.93 -16.46
C THR A 249 -23.00 1.55 -16.43
N LEU A 250 -23.05 0.88 -15.27
CA LEU A 250 -23.73 -0.41 -15.12
C LEU A 250 -25.21 -0.32 -15.50
N GLN A 251 -25.90 0.74 -15.06
CA GLN A 251 -27.27 1.03 -15.46
C GLN A 251 -27.41 1.21 -16.99
N SER A 252 -26.52 1.99 -17.61
CA SER A 252 -26.57 2.24 -19.07
C SER A 252 -26.32 0.97 -19.91
N LEU A 253 -25.60 0.00 -19.34
CA LEU A 253 -25.31 -1.30 -19.95
C LEU A 253 -26.37 -2.35 -19.59
N ASN A 254 -27.44 -1.98 -18.88
CA ASN A 254 -28.51 -2.86 -18.41
C ASN A 254 -28.01 -4.06 -17.58
N VAL A 255 -26.97 -3.85 -16.76
CA VAL A 255 -26.47 -4.86 -15.82
C VAL A 255 -27.40 -4.93 -14.61
N ASP A 256 -27.71 -6.14 -14.13
CA ASP A 256 -28.36 -6.32 -12.82
C ASP A 256 -27.33 -6.11 -11.71
N PHE A 257 -27.50 -5.04 -10.93
CA PHE A 257 -26.60 -4.71 -9.84
C PHE A 257 -27.33 -4.17 -8.60
N VAL A 258 -26.68 -4.33 -7.45
CA VAL A 258 -27.13 -3.78 -6.17
C VAL A 258 -26.01 -2.96 -5.51
N CYS A 259 -26.37 -1.77 -5.04
CA CYS A 259 -25.46 -0.88 -4.31
C CYS A 259 -25.45 -1.22 -2.82
N TYR A 260 -24.27 -1.23 -2.21
CA TYR A 260 -24.11 -1.44 -0.77
C TYR A 260 -23.43 -0.26 -0.09
N THR A 261 -24.01 0.21 1.03
CA THR A 261 -23.42 1.23 1.89
C THR A 261 -23.40 0.75 3.34
N ALA A 262 -22.22 0.72 3.97
CA ALA A 262 -22.11 0.47 5.41
C ALA A 262 -21.98 1.79 6.20
N ALA A 263 -22.67 1.88 7.33
CA ALA A 263 -22.67 3.06 8.18
C ALA A 263 -22.93 2.73 9.66
N MET A 264 -22.31 3.52 10.55
CA MET A 264 -22.64 3.48 11.97
C MET A 264 -24.08 3.93 12.24
N THR A 265 -24.77 3.23 13.15
CA THR A 265 -26.07 3.60 13.71
C THR A 265 -26.04 3.61 15.24
N GLY A 266 -27.06 4.17 15.87
CA GLY A 266 -27.21 4.16 17.33
C GLY A 266 -28.06 5.31 17.88
N LYS A 267 -28.54 5.15 19.12
CA LYS A 267 -29.34 6.19 19.80
C LYS A 267 -28.55 7.50 19.91
N GLY A 268 -29.12 8.59 19.40
CA GLY A 268 -28.52 9.92 19.42
C GLY A 268 -27.39 10.15 18.39
N LEU A 269 -27.10 9.17 17.54
CA LEU A 269 -26.13 9.32 16.46
C LEU A 269 -26.85 9.88 15.22
N ALA A 270 -26.40 11.04 14.71
CA ALA A 270 -26.91 11.57 13.45
C ALA A 270 -26.61 10.60 12.30
N THR A 271 -27.44 10.58 11.26
CA THR A 271 -27.21 9.78 10.05
C THR A 271 -25.82 10.08 9.47
N SER A 272 -25.13 9.05 9.01
CA SER A 272 -23.83 9.21 8.36
C SER A 272 -23.98 9.98 7.04
N GLU A 273 -22.91 10.67 6.64
CA GLU A 273 -22.93 11.49 5.42
C GLU A 273 -23.07 10.61 4.19
N ASP A 274 -22.29 9.52 4.12
CA ASP A 274 -22.32 8.56 3.02
C ASP A 274 -23.72 7.97 2.83
N LEU A 275 -24.41 7.62 3.93
CA LEU A 275 -25.76 7.06 3.86
C LEU A 275 -26.78 8.08 3.36
N THR A 276 -26.61 9.35 3.70
CA THR A 276 -27.50 10.42 3.23
C THR A 276 -27.36 10.61 1.73
N TYR A 277 -26.13 10.67 1.21
CA TYR A 277 -25.90 10.82 -0.22
C TYR A 277 -26.23 9.56 -1.02
N SER A 278 -25.87 8.37 -0.52
CA SER A 278 -26.19 7.13 -1.21
C SER A 278 -27.70 6.95 -1.37
N ARG A 279 -28.50 7.22 -0.33
CA ARG A 279 -29.97 7.23 -0.41
C ARG A 279 -30.50 8.22 -1.46
N ARG A 280 -29.98 9.45 -1.47
CA ARG A 280 -30.42 10.48 -2.41
C ARG A 280 -30.16 10.08 -3.86
N ILE A 281 -28.93 9.64 -4.15
CA ILE A 281 -28.51 9.25 -5.50
C ILE A 281 -29.25 7.99 -5.96
N ALA A 282 -29.37 6.98 -5.06
CA ALA A 282 -30.10 5.76 -5.36
C ALA A 282 -31.58 6.04 -5.67
N LYS A 283 -32.21 6.95 -4.93
CA LYS A 283 -33.58 7.38 -5.20
C LYS A 283 -33.69 8.12 -6.54
N GLU A 284 -32.77 9.04 -6.83
CA GLU A 284 -32.80 9.84 -8.06
C GLU A 284 -32.69 8.95 -9.32
N TYR A 285 -31.75 8.01 -9.33
CA TYR A 285 -31.49 7.16 -10.49
C TYR A 285 -32.14 5.78 -10.42
N GLY A 286 -32.91 5.50 -9.37
CA GLY A 286 -33.57 4.21 -9.18
C GLY A 286 -32.63 3.02 -8.95
N PHE A 287 -31.47 3.24 -8.31
CA PHE A 287 -30.56 2.15 -7.94
C PHE A 287 -31.12 1.34 -6.76
N GLU A 288 -31.02 0.01 -6.83
CA GLU A 288 -31.25 -0.84 -5.66
C GLU A 288 -30.16 -0.56 -4.62
N LEU A 289 -30.53 -0.10 -3.42
CA LEU A 289 -29.60 0.23 -2.34
C LEU A 289 -29.86 -0.63 -1.11
N LYS A 290 -28.82 -1.33 -0.65
CA LYS A 290 -28.77 -2.04 0.62
C LYS A 290 -27.91 -1.30 1.63
N GLU A 291 -28.53 -0.97 2.75
CA GLU A 291 -27.91 -0.23 3.84
C GLU A 291 -27.53 -1.19 4.97
N VAL A 292 -26.22 -1.28 5.24
CA VAL A 292 -25.68 -2.11 6.31
C VAL A 292 -25.43 -1.21 7.52
N LEU A 293 -26.38 -1.19 8.45
CA LEU A 293 -26.33 -0.36 9.66
C LEU A 293 -25.68 -1.14 10.80
N ILE A 294 -24.66 -0.55 11.43
CA ILE A 294 -23.81 -1.23 12.41
C ILE A 294 -23.76 -0.44 13.70
N ASP A 295 -24.03 -1.08 14.83
CA ASP A 295 -23.89 -0.41 16.11
C ASP A 295 -22.46 -0.52 16.68
N ILE A 296 -22.23 0.12 17.83
CA ILE A 296 -20.88 0.18 18.42
C ILE A 296 -20.39 -1.17 18.96
N ASP A 297 -21.30 -2.04 19.39
CA ASP A 297 -20.94 -3.34 19.97
C ASP A 297 -20.64 -4.33 18.83
N ASP A 298 -21.39 -4.26 17.72
CA ASP A 298 -21.08 -4.99 16.49
C ASP A 298 -19.69 -4.62 15.93
N VAL A 299 -19.29 -3.34 16.04
CA VAL A 299 -17.95 -2.90 15.60
C VAL A 299 -16.86 -3.63 16.37
N GLU A 300 -16.99 -3.80 17.68
CA GLU A 300 -15.97 -4.50 18.47
C GLU A 300 -15.84 -5.97 18.05
N GLU A 301 -16.97 -6.66 17.79
CA GLU A 301 -16.93 -8.02 17.25
C GLU A 301 -16.25 -8.06 15.86
N LYS A 302 -16.55 -7.09 15.00
CA LYS A 302 -15.93 -6.99 13.68
C LYS A 302 -14.44 -6.66 13.74
N ILE A 303 -13.96 -5.92 14.74
CA ILE A 303 -12.52 -5.70 14.95
C ILE A 303 -11.80 -7.04 15.19
N ARG A 304 -12.38 -7.92 16.01
CA ARG A 304 -11.85 -9.26 16.31
C ARG A 304 -11.77 -10.16 15.07
N LYS A 305 -12.52 -9.84 14.01
CA LYS A 305 -12.48 -10.55 12.72
C LYS A 305 -11.53 -9.87 11.73
N VAL A 306 -11.63 -8.55 11.57
CA VAL A 306 -10.93 -7.83 10.49
C VAL A 306 -9.43 -7.71 10.73
N VAL A 307 -8.98 -7.47 11.97
CA VAL A 307 -7.55 -7.29 12.29
C VAL A 307 -6.74 -8.54 11.96
N PRO A 308 -7.08 -9.75 12.45
CA PRO A 308 -6.35 -10.96 12.07
C PRO A 308 -6.58 -11.36 10.61
N LEU A 309 -7.68 -10.90 9.99
CA LEU A 309 -7.94 -11.17 8.58
C LEU A 309 -6.98 -10.40 7.68
N ILE A 310 -6.78 -9.10 7.92
CA ILE A 310 -5.92 -8.22 7.10
C ILE A 310 -4.45 -8.19 7.56
N GLU A 311 -4.16 -8.79 8.71
CA GLU A 311 -2.82 -8.89 9.31
C GLU A 311 -2.16 -7.52 9.56
N ASP A 312 -2.97 -6.54 9.96
CA ASP A 312 -2.52 -5.16 10.16
C ASP A 312 -3.40 -4.44 11.19
N THR A 313 -2.78 -3.69 12.09
CA THR A 313 -3.42 -2.90 13.15
C THR A 313 -3.47 -1.41 12.82
N ASN A 314 -3.05 -0.99 11.63
CA ASN A 314 -3.11 0.39 11.18
C ASN A 314 -4.55 0.89 11.20
N VAL A 315 -4.77 2.01 11.90
CA VAL A 315 -6.10 2.57 12.17
C VAL A 315 -6.89 2.84 10.88
N VAL A 316 -6.23 3.32 9.83
CA VAL A 316 -6.87 3.63 8.54
C VAL A 316 -7.28 2.34 7.84
N LYS A 317 -6.37 1.36 7.76
CA LYS A 317 -6.65 0.05 7.14
C LYS A 317 -7.79 -0.67 7.88
N VAL A 318 -7.76 -0.70 9.21
CA VAL A 318 -8.84 -1.31 10.01
C VAL A 318 -10.16 -0.57 9.81
N GLY A 319 -10.16 0.77 9.82
CA GLY A 319 -11.38 1.57 9.61
C GLY A 319 -12.03 1.32 8.25
N VAL A 320 -11.24 1.25 7.17
CA VAL A 320 -11.75 0.89 5.83
C VAL A 320 -12.16 -0.59 5.79
N GLY A 321 -11.37 -1.46 6.39
CA GLY A 321 -11.64 -2.89 6.45
C GLY A 321 -12.96 -3.22 7.15
N LEU A 322 -13.32 -2.51 8.21
CA LEU A 322 -14.64 -2.63 8.87
C LEU A 322 -15.78 -2.31 7.91
N THR A 323 -15.61 -1.32 7.03
CA THR A 323 -16.61 -0.96 6.01
C THR A 323 -16.76 -2.11 5.00
N PHE A 324 -15.64 -2.60 4.48
CA PHE A 324 -15.62 -3.70 3.50
C PHE A 324 -16.19 -5.00 4.08
N LEU A 325 -15.74 -5.40 5.28
CA LEU A 325 -16.17 -6.62 5.95
C LEU A 325 -17.69 -6.65 6.08
N SER A 326 -18.26 -5.55 6.55
CA SER A 326 -19.69 -5.45 6.79
C SER A 326 -20.52 -5.52 5.51
N VAL A 327 -20.06 -4.87 4.44
CA VAL A 327 -20.70 -5.00 3.13
C VAL A 327 -20.55 -6.42 2.60
N CYS A 328 -19.38 -7.04 2.72
CA CYS A 328 -19.11 -8.37 2.19
C CYS A 328 -19.95 -9.45 2.90
N GLU A 329 -20.13 -9.36 4.22
CA GLU A 329 -21.03 -10.25 4.97
C GLU A 329 -22.47 -10.17 4.43
N GLN A 330 -22.99 -8.95 4.20
CA GLN A 330 -24.33 -8.77 3.64
C GLN A 330 -24.42 -9.23 2.18
N ALA A 331 -23.44 -8.90 1.36
CA ALA A 331 -23.40 -9.27 -0.05
C ALA A 331 -23.30 -10.80 -0.23
N GLN A 332 -22.61 -11.50 0.67
CA GLN A 332 -22.55 -12.95 0.69
C GLN A 332 -23.93 -13.57 1.00
N ILE A 333 -24.69 -13.01 1.94
CA ILE A 333 -26.08 -13.44 2.23
C ILE A 333 -26.96 -13.28 0.98
N ASP A 334 -26.72 -12.22 0.22
CA ASP A 334 -27.45 -11.92 -1.02
C ASP A 334 -27.00 -12.76 -2.22
N GLY A 335 -25.98 -13.62 -2.06
CA GLY A 335 -25.45 -14.46 -3.13
C GLY A 335 -24.57 -13.73 -4.15
N ILE A 336 -24.10 -12.52 -3.84
CA ILE A 336 -23.21 -11.77 -4.73
C ILE A 336 -21.83 -12.42 -4.73
N ARG A 337 -21.32 -12.73 -5.93
CA ARG A 337 -19.96 -13.29 -6.12
C ARG A 337 -18.98 -12.27 -6.69
N VAL A 338 -19.46 -11.16 -7.26
CA VAL A 338 -18.62 -10.08 -7.83
C VAL A 338 -19.02 -8.74 -7.26
N MET A 339 -18.03 -7.97 -6.80
CA MET A 339 -18.20 -6.64 -6.22
C MET A 339 -17.34 -5.61 -6.97
N TYR A 340 -17.94 -4.53 -7.41
CA TYR A 340 -17.23 -3.39 -7.98
C TYR A 340 -16.82 -2.39 -6.88
N SER A 341 -15.68 -1.73 -7.10
CA SER A 341 -15.24 -0.60 -6.27
C SER A 341 -14.63 0.52 -7.13
N GLY A 342 -14.78 1.75 -6.65
CA GLY A 342 -14.18 2.95 -7.24
C GLY A 342 -12.72 3.20 -6.84
N LEU A 343 -12.05 2.22 -6.21
CA LEU A 343 -10.64 2.31 -5.83
C LEU A 343 -9.76 2.54 -7.07
N GLY A 344 -8.74 3.39 -6.93
CA GLY A 344 -7.82 3.77 -8.01
C GLY A 344 -8.07 5.16 -8.59
N SER A 345 -9.34 5.59 -8.66
CA SER A 345 -9.73 6.89 -9.25
C SER A 345 -8.95 8.08 -8.67
N GLU A 346 -8.73 8.10 -7.35
CA GLU A 346 -8.02 9.18 -6.69
C GLU A 346 -6.56 9.27 -7.15
N ASP A 347 -5.88 8.13 -7.32
CA ASP A 347 -4.47 8.08 -7.71
C ASP A 347 -4.27 8.40 -9.20
N ILE A 348 -5.20 8.06 -10.10
CA ILE A 348 -5.07 8.41 -11.54
C ILE A 348 -5.58 9.81 -11.91
N PHE A 349 -6.56 10.35 -11.18
CA PHE A 349 -7.19 11.65 -11.47
C PHE A 349 -6.91 12.74 -10.43
N ALA A 350 -5.83 12.61 -9.65
CA ALA A 350 -5.39 13.61 -8.68
C ALA A 350 -6.46 14.00 -7.64
N GLY A 351 -6.97 13.02 -6.91
CA GLY A 351 -8.10 13.22 -6.00
C GLY A 351 -7.80 13.47 -4.52
N TYR A 352 -6.63 13.08 -4.03
CA TYR A 352 -6.20 13.33 -2.65
C TYR A 352 -5.70 14.77 -2.40
N GLU A 353 -5.76 15.20 -1.13
CA GLU A 353 -5.23 16.51 -0.72
C GLU A 353 -3.70 16.62 -0.94
N ARG A 354 -2.96 15.51 -0.78
CA ARG A 354 -1.53 15.46 -1.10
C ARG A 354 -1.21 15.82 -2.56
N HIS A 355 -2.15 15.60 -3.49
CA HIS A 355 -1.96 15.99 -4.88
C HIS A 355 -2.03 17.51 -5.06
N LYS A 356 -2.91 18.21 -4.32
CA LYS A 356 -2.98 19.68 -4.33
C LYS A 356 -1.73 20.34 -3.78
N ASN A 357 -1.11 19.69 -2.80
CA ASN A 357 0.10 20.21 -2.17
C ASN A 357 1.37 19.89 -2.99
N SER A 358 1.26 19.16 -4.11
CA SER A 358 2.41 18.77 -4.92
C SER A 358 2.60 19.70 -6.12
N LEU A 359 3.86 20.08 -6.38
CA LEU A 359 4.26 20.74 -7.61
C LEU A 359 4.36 19.78 -8.80
N LEU A 360 4.43 18.47 -8.54
CA LEU A 360 4.57 17.39 -9.52
C LEU A 360 3.40 16.42 -9.36
N ILE A 361 2.21 16.85 -9.81
CA ILE A 361 0.95 16.11 -9.61
C ILE A 361 1.01 14.72 -10.24
N ASN A 362 1.50 14.61 -11.48
CA ASN A 362 1.58 13.34 -12.20
C ASN A 362 2.60 12.36 -11.60
N ASP A 363 3.68 12.86 -10.98
CA ASP A 363 4.65 12.02 -10.26
C ASP A 363 4.03 11.49 -8.95
N GLU A 364 3.29 12.32 -8.21
CA GLU A 364 2.57 11.89 -7.00
C GLU A 364 1.45 10.88 -7.29
N CYS A 365 0.73 11.05 -8.41
CA CYS A 365 -0.23 10.09 -8.92
C CYS A 365 0.42 8.72 -9.19
N SER A 366 1.55 8.71 -9.92
CA SER A 366 2.31 7.50 -10.21
C SER A 366 2.81 6.82 -8.92
N SER A 367 3.39 7.60 -8.00
CA SER A 367 3.83 7.11 -6.69
C SER A 367 2.69 6.52 -5.86
N GLY A 368 1.48 7.09 -5.97
CA GLY A 368 0.28 6.55 -5.34
C GLY A 368 -0.09 5.15 -5.80
N LEU A 369 0.00 4.91 -7.12
CA LEU A 369 -0.27 3.60 -7.72
C LEU A 369 0.81 2.58 -7.39
N LEU A 370 2.09 2.99 -7.42
CA LEU A 370 3.23 2.12 -7.13
C LEU A 370 3.09 1.39 -5.80
N LYS A 371 2.55 2.06 -4.77
CA LYS A 371 2.38 1.50 -3.40
C LYS A 371 0.98 0.97 -3.11
N MET A 372 0.08 0.98 -4.09
CA MET A 372 -1.32 0.65 -3.86
C MET A 372 -1.51 -0.80 -3.37
N TYR A 373 -0.65 -1.73 -3.83
CA TYR A 373 -0.71 -3.13 -3.41
C TYR A 373 -0.49 -3.32 -1.90
N GLU A 374 0.37 -2.49 -1.29
CA GLU A 374 0.68 -2.54 0.14
C GLU A 374 -0.34 -1.79 1.00
N ARG A 375 -0.92 -0.73 0.45
CA ARG A 375 -1.79 0.21 1.18
C ARG A 375 -3.25 -0.25 1.19
N ASP A 376 -3.76 -0.65 0.03
CA ASP A 376 -5.19 -0.87 -0.21
C ASP A 376 -5.52 -2.26 -0.70
N LEU A 377 -4.82 -2.76 -1.73
CA LEU A 377 -5.27 -3.95 -2.48
C LEU A 377 -5.20 -5.21 -1.64
N TYR A 378 -4.17 -5.40 -0.82
CA TYR A 378 -4.08 -6.57 0.06
C TYR A 378 -5.27 -6.65 1.03
N ARG A 379 -5.57 -5.55 1.73
CA ARG A 379 -6.69 -5.45 2.67
C ARG A 379 -8.01 -5.79 1.96
N ASP A 380 -8.26 -5.16 0.82
CA ASP A 380 -9.54 -5.31 0.13
C ASP A 380 -9.71 -6.70 -0.46
N ASP A 381 -8.66 -7.28 -1.06
CA ASP A 381 -8.68 -8.66 -1.59
C ASP A 381 -8.91 -9.67 -0.47
N VAL A 382 -8.15 -9.62 0.62
CA VAL A 382 -8.28 -10.62 1.70
C VAL A 382 -9.66 -10.58 2.33
N ILE A 383 -10.25 -9.38 2.51
CA ILE A 383 -11.61 -9.26 3.03
C ILE A 383 -12.63 -9.83 2.05
N THR A 384 -12.61 -9.43 0.78
CA THR A 384 -13.64 -9.85 -0.18
C THR A 384 -13.54 -11.35 -0.45
N MET A 385 -12.32 -11.88 -0.57
CA MET A 385 -12.12 -13.31 -0.85
C MET A 385 -12.47 -14.22 0.31
N ASN A 386 -12.27 -13.79 1.55
CA ASN A 386 -12.77 -14.54 2.71
C ASN A 386 -14.31 -14.64 2.71
N HIS A 387 -15.01 -13.80 1.95
CA HIS A 387 -16.46 -13.89 1.76
C HIS A 387 -16.85 -14.54 0.43
N ASN A 388 -15.88 -15.12 -0.30
CA ASN A 388 -16.07 -15.68 -1.64
C ASN A 388 -16.60 -14.64 -2.64
N ILE A 389 -16.15 -13.38 -2.51
CA ILE A 389 -16.51 -12.25 -3.37
C ILE A 389 -15.27 -11.76 -4.11
N GLU A 390 -15.36 -11.74 -5.43
CA GLU A 390 -14.36 -11.19 -6.33
C GLU A 390 -14.49 -9.67 -6.47
N LEU A 391 -13.41 -8.94 -6.16
CA LEU A 391 -13.35 -7.49 -6.34
C LEU A 391 -12.93 -7.11 -7.76
N ARG A 392 -13.71 -6.23 -8.42
CA ARG A 392 -13.41 -5.65 -9.75
C ARG A 392 -13.18 -4.14 -9.64
N LEU A 393 -12.05 -3.69 -10.22
CA LEU A 393 -11.51 -2.33 -10.05
C LEU A 393 -11.34 -1.64 -11.42
N PRO A 394 -12.40 -1.06 -12.02
CA PRO A 394 -12.32 -0.46 -13.36
C PRO A 394 -11.32 0.69 -13.47
N PHE A 395 -11.10 1.47 -12.42
CA PHE A 395 -10.12 2.57 -12.43
C PHE A 395 -8.66 2.09 -12.43
N LEU A 396 -8.41 0.82 -12.14
CA LEU A 396 -7.08 0.20 -12.23
C LEU A 396 -6.88 -0.55 -13.54
N ASP A 397 -7.69 -0.24 -14.55
CA ASP A 397 -7.53 -0.77 -15.87
C ASP A 397 -6.21 -0.34 -16.52
N LYS A 398 -5.46 -1.30 -17.07
CA LYS A 398 -4.13 -1.05 -17.64
C LYS A 398 -4.12 0.10 -18.66
N LYS A 399 -5.09 0.14 -19.57
CA LYS A 399 -5.16 1.17 -20.62
C LYS A 399 -5.61 2.51 -20.05
N LEU A 400 -6.59 2.50 -19.14
CA LEU A 400 -7.06 3.71 -18.48
C LEU A 400 -5.96 4.34 -17.61
N VAL A 401 -5.22 3.54 -16.85
CA VAL A 401 -4.12 3.99 -15.99
C VAL A 401 -3.00 4.59 -16.84
N ASP A 402 -2.51 3.86 -17.85
CA ASP A 402 -1.43 4.34 -18.73
C ASP A 402 -1.79 5.66 -19.40
N TYR A 403 -3.03 5.77 -19.90
CA TYR A 403 -3.52 6.99 -20.51
C TYR A 403 -3.66 8.12 -19.48
N SER A 404 -4.24 7.84 -18.32
CA SER A 404 -4.56 8.87 -17.32
C SER A 404 -3.32 9.47 -16.69
N LEU A 405 -2.25 8.69 -16.50
CA LEU A 405 -1.00 9.22 -15.94
C LEU A 405 -0.32 10.26 -16.82
N LYS A 406 -0.59 10.27 -18.13
CA LYS A 406 -0.05 11.22 -19.11
C LYS A 406 -0.97 12.42 -19.36
N ILE A 407 -2.11 12.54 -18.67
CA ILE A 407 -2.99 13.71 -18.79
C ILE A 407 -2.32 14.93 -18.15
N PRO A 408 -2.30 16.10 -18.80
CA PRO A 408 -1.80 17.35 -18.22
C PRO A 408 -2.41 17.64 -16.85
N ALA A 409 -1.56 18.07 -15.91
CA ALA A 409 -1.96 18.23 -14.51
C ALA A 409 -3.15 19.18 -14.33
N GLU A 410 -3.22 20.26 -15.11
CA GLU A 410 -4.33 21.24 -15.08
C GLU A 410 -5.71 20.67 -15.44
N TYR A 411 -5.75 19.52 -16.13
CA TYR A 411 -7.01 18.86 -16.50
C TYR A 411 -7.49 17.91 -15.39
N LYS A 412 -6.60 17.52 -14.47
CA LYS A 412 -6.96 16.68 -13.31
C LYS A 412 -7.37 17.51 -12.10
N LEU A 413 -6.72 18.65 -11.88
CA LEU A 413 -6.80 19.41 -10.65
C LEU A 413 -6.65 20.91 -10.89
N ASP A 414 -7.49 21.70 -10.22
CA ASP A 414 -7.31 23.15 -10.06
C ASP A 414 -7.55 23.58 -8.60
N ASP A 415 -7.43 24.87 -8.31
CA ASP A 415 -7.58 25.45 -6.96
C ASP A 415 -8.95 25.15 -6.31
N VAL A 416 -9.96 24.87 -7.14
CA VAL A 416 -11.34 24.67 -6.70
C VAL A 416 -11.67 23.18 -6.60
N GLN A 417 -11.21 22.39 -7.57
CA GLN A 417 -11.72 21.06 -7.83
C GLN A 417 -10.63 20.03 -8.14
N ASN A 418 -10.72 18.91 -7.42
CA ASN A 418 -10.00 17.68 -7.71
C ASN A 418 -10.77 16.76 -8.67
N LYS A 419 -10.07 15.86 -9.36
CA LYS A 419 -10.68 14.89 -10.27
C LYS A 419 -11.54 15.54 -11.36
N LYS A 420 -11.13 16.70 -11.85
CA LYS A 420 -11.94 17.55 -12.73
C LYS A 420 -12.41 16.81 -13.97
N ILE A 421 -11.48 16.25 -14.75
CA ILE A 421 -11.83 15.54 -15.99
C ILE A 421 -12.81 14.37 -15.79
N ILE A 422 -12.67 13.56 -14.73
CA ILE A 422 -13.57 12.41 -14.53
C ILE A 422 -14.95 12.86 -14.01
N ARG A 423 -15.06 14.01 -13.35
CA ARG A 423 -16.36 14.60 -12.98
C ARG A 423 -17.10 15.10 -14.21
N GLU A 424 -16.40 15.73 -15.14
CA GLU A 424 -16.96 16.16 -16.43
C GLU A 424 -17.38 14.95 -17.29
N VAL A 425 -16.57 13.89 -17.33
CA VAL A 425 -16.96 12.62 -17.98
C VAL A 425 -18.23 12.05 -17.34
N ALA A 426 -18.38 12.14 -16.02
CA ALA A 426 -19.61 11.68 -15.38
C ALA A 426 -20.84 12.51 -15.76
N GLU A 427 -20.68 13.83 -15.91
CA GLU A 427 -21.73 14.73 -16.42
C GLU A 427 -22.12 14.37 -17.85
N ASP A 428 -21.14 14.08 -18.72
CA ASP A 428 -21.38 13.62 -20.10
C ASP A 428 -22.08 12.24 -20.15
N LEU A 429 -21.92 11.42 -19.11
CA LEU A 429 -22.65 10.16 -18.91
C LEU A 429 -24.03 10.33 -18.23
N GLY A 430 -24.48 11.58 -18.05
CA GLY A 430 -25.80 11.90 -17.52
C GLY A 430 -25.89 11.87 -15.99
N LEU A 431 -24.79 12.12 -15.28
CA LEU A 431 -24.80 12.39 -13.84
C LEU A 431 -25.08 13.88 -13.59
N ASP A 432 -26.00 14.19 -12.69
CA ASP A 432 -26.32 15.57 -12.37
C ASP A 432 -25.15 16.28 -11.69
N LYS A 433 -25.00 17.58 -12.01
CA LYS A 433 -23.92 18.43 -11.48
C LYS A 433 -23.84 18.44 -9.96
N GLU A 434 -24.98 18.32 -9.27
CA GLU A 434 -24.99 18.27 -7.81
C GLU A 434 -24.16 17.08 -7.27
N PHE A 435 -24.27 15.92 -7.92
CA PHE A 435 -23.57 14.71 -7.50
C PHE A 435 -22.16 14.63 -8.06
N SER A 436 -21.95 15.09 -9.31
CA SER A 436 -20.63 15.09 -9.94
C SER A 436 -19.67 16.07 -9.26
N GLN A 437 -20.16 17.18 -8.71
CA GLN A 437 -19.33 18.26 -8.12
C GLN A 437 -19.13 18.11 -6.61
N ARG A 438 -19.68 17.06 -5.98
CA ARG A 438 -19.59 16.83 -4.53
C ARG A 438 -18.13 16.63 -4.07
N LYS A 439 -17.76 17.29 -2.96
CA LYS A 439 -16.52 17.00 -2.22
C LYS A 439 -16.65 15.66 -1.49
N LYS A 440 -15.72 14.74 -1.73
CA LYS A 440 -15.71 13.39 -1.13
C LYS A 440 -14.95 13.39 0.20
N ARG A 441 -15.38 12.55 1.14
CA ARG A 441 -14.62 12.15 2.35
C ARG A 441 -14.23 10.67 2.24
N ALA A 442 -13.16 10.26 2.93
CA ALA A 442 -12.76 8.85 2.94
C ALA A 442 -13.79 7.98 3.67
N ALA A 443 -13.92 6.71 3.24
CA ALA A 443 -15.01 5.82 3.63
C ALA A 443 -15.14 5.66 5.15
N GLN A 444 -14.05 5.52 5.89
CA GLN A 444 -14.03 5.37 7.35
C GLN A 444 -14.53 6.60 8.11
N TYR A 445 -14.39 7.80 7.52
CA TYR A 445 -14.90 9.05 8.09
C TYR A 445 -16.37 9.25 7.71
N GLY A 446 -16.73 9.01 6.45
CA GLY A 446 -18.09 9.14 5.95
C GLY A 446 -19.08 8.17 6.60
N SER A 447 -18.64 6.93 6.87
CA SER A 447 -19.37 5.88 7.60
C SER A 447 -19.30 6.00 9.13
N ARG A 448 -18.35 6.79 9.66
CA ARG A 448 -18.03 7.02 11.08
C ARG A 448 -17.38 5.85 11.85
N PHE A 449 -16.79 4.86 11.17
CA PHE A 449 -15.99 3.83 11.86
C PHE A 449 -14.78 4.41 12.59
N ASP A 450 -14.13 5.47 12.07
CA ASP A 450 -12.99 6.08 12.77
C ASP A 450 -13.39 6.63 14.16
N SER A 451 -14.56 7.27 14.24
CA SER A 451 -15.14 7.76 15.48
C SER A 451 -15.52 6.61 16.42
N ALA A 452 -16.01 5.50 15.87
CA ALA A 452 -16.32 4.30 16.63
C ALA A 452 -15.05 3.70 17.27
N LEU A 453 -13.97 3.57 16.50
CA LEU A 453 -12.66 3.13 17.01
C LEU A 453 -12.15 4.01 18.15
N ASN A 454 -12.27 5.33 18.01
CA ASN A 454 -11.88 6.27 19.08
C ASN A 454 -12.71 6.07 20.36
N LYS A 455 -14.03 5.87 20.22
CA LYS A 455 -14.93 5.62 21.34
C LYS A 455 -14.62 4.29 22.03
N LEU A 456 -14.34 3.24 21.26
CA LEU A 456 -13.97 1.92 21.78
C LEU A 456 -12.62 1.94 22.49
N ALA A 457 -11.62 2.62 21.94
CA ALA A 457 -10.33 2.79 22.59
C ALA A 457 -10.49 3.43 23.97
N LYS A 458 -11.23 4.54 24.05
CA LYS A 458 -11.52 5.22 25.33
C LYS A 458 -12.34 4.36 26.30
N ARG A 459 -13.35 3.64 25.82
CA ARG A 459 -14.18 2.72 26.62
C ARG A 459 -13.32 1.61 27.26
N ASN A 460 -12.28 1.18 26.58
CA ASN A 460 -11.36 0.13 27.03
C ASN A 460 -10.09 0.68 27.72
N GLY A 461 -10.07 1.96 28.09
CA GLY A 461 -8.97 2.55 28.87
C GLY A 461 -7.70 2.89 28.07
N TYR A 462 -7.76 2.87 26.73
CA TYR A 462 -6.62 3.22 25.88
C TYR A 462 -6.61 4.70 25.51
N SER A 463 -5.42 5.28 25.47
CA SER A 463 -5.22 6.67 25.08
C SER A 463 -5.30 6.84 23.56
N LYS A 464 -4.87 5.82 22.80
CA LYS A 464 -4.73 5.84 21.34
C LYS A 464 -5.46 4.66 20.70
N LYS A 465 -6.01 4.92 19.50
CA LYS A 465 -6.67 3.89 18.68
C LYS A 465 -5.73 2.74 18.34
N SER A 466 -4.47 3.03 18.04
CA SER A 466 -3.51 2.01 17.64
C SER A 466 -3.12 1.07 18.79
N GLU A 467 -2.99 1.59 20.01
CA GLU A 467 -2.79 0.76 21.22
C GLU A 467 -3.98 -0.18 21.42
N TYR A 468 -5.19 0.34 21.32
CA TYR A 468 -6.40 -0.49 21.38
C TYR A 468 -6.43 -1.57 20.29
N LEU A 469 -6.07 -1.23 19.04
CA LEU A 469 -6.08 -2.19 17.94
C LEU A 469 -4.97 -3.25 18.06
N SER A 470 -3.83 -2.91 18.66
CA SER A 470 -2.69 -3.82 18.80
C SER A 470 -3.02 -5.08 19.62
N GLN A 471 -3.98 -5.01 20.55
CA GLN A 471 -4.38 -6.18 21.34
C GLN A 471 -5.08 -7.28 20.52
N PHE A 472 -5.51 -6.98 19.29
CA PHE A 472 -6.20 -7.92 18.40
C PHE A 472 -5.26 -8.61 17.42
N LEU A 473 -3.95 -8.37 17.53
CA LEU A 473 -2.92 -9.04 16.76
C LEU A 473 -1.77 -9.42 17.70
N ASP A 474 -1.50 -10.72 17.84
CA ASP A 474 -0.45 -11.22 18.74
C ASP A 474 0.96 -10.89 18.22
N GLU A 475 1.09 -10.64 16.92
CA GLU A 475 2.35 -10.34 16.24
C GLU A 475 2.51 -8.84 15.99
N LYS A 476 3.78 -8.39 15.92
CA LYS A 476 4.09 -7.09 15.34
C LYS A 476 3.87 -7.14 13.83
N ASN A 477 3.70 -5.97 13.21
CA ASN A 477 3.68 -5.84 11.75
C ASN A 477 5.09 -6.13 11.17
N LEU A 478 5.57 -5.27 10.26
CA LEU A 478 6.87 -5.48 9.61
C LEU A 478 8.04 -5.01 10.48
N LYS A 479 9.20 -5.65 10.29
CA LYS A 479 10.48 -5.19 10.82
C LYS A 479 11.05 -4.07 9.97
N LEU A 480 11.31 -2.93 10.57
CA LEU A 480 11.73 -1.72 9.88
C LEU A 480 13.11 -1.25 10.33
N GLY A 481 13.92 -0.82 9.37
CA GLY A 481 15.14 -0.05 9.60
C GLY A 481 14.84 1.44 9.61
N LEU A 482 15.27 2.17 10.63
CA LEU A 482 15.06 3.62 10.73
C LEU A 482 16.24 4.39 10.12
N LEU A 483 16.04 5.16 9.03
CA LEU A 483 17.04 6.13 8.57
C LEU A 483 17.12 7.27 9.58
N LEU A 484 18.14 7.24 10.43
CA LEU A 484 18.33 8.16 11.54
C LEU A 484 19.33 9.24 11.16
N SER A 485 18.86 10.49 11.02
CA SER A 485 19.71 11.68 10.83
C SER A 485 20.05 12.38 12.16
N GLY A 486 19.31 12.04 13.21
CA GLY A 486 19.37 12.63 14.55
C GLY A 486 18.54 13.90 14.74
N GLY A 487 17.98 14.43 13.66
CA GLY A 487 17.01 15.51 13.69
C GLY A 487 15.62 15.06 14.13
N LYS A 488 14.73 16.05 14.27
CA LYS A 488 13.35 15.87 14.74
C LYS A 488 12.52 14.92 13.87
N ASP A 489 12.70 14.97 12.55
CA ASP A 489 11.81 14.30 11.60
C ASP A 489 12.06 12.79 11.57
N SER A 490 13.32 12.34 11.49
CA SER A 490 13.65 10.91 11.54
C SER A 490 13.23 10.29 12.88
N ASN A 491 13.46 10.99 13.99
CA ASN A 491 13.09 10.53 15.32
C ASN A 491 11.57 10.33 15.45
N TYR A 492 10.80 11.33 15.03
CA TYR A 492 9.34 11.27 15.10
C TYR A 492 8.74 10.24 14.15
N ALA A 493 9.30 10.12 12.94
CA ALA A 493 8.89 9.08 11.98
C ALA A 493 9.03 7.68 12.59
N GLY A 494 10.13 7.39 13.29
CA GLY A 494 10.32 6.13 14.01
C GLY A 494 9.23 5.84 15.05
N LEU A 495 8.90 6.83 15.90
CA LEU A 495 7.85 6.70 16.91
C LEU A 495 6.47 6.45 16.30
N LEU A 496 6.13 7.16 15.21
CA LEU A 496 4.84 6.97 14.53
C LEU A 496 4.68 5.55 14.01
N MET A 497 5.76 4.94 13.49
CA MET A 497 5.75 3.56 13.03
C MET A 497 5.66 2.57 14.20
N GLN A 498 6.42 2.77 15.29
CA GLN A 498 6.30 1.94 16.50
C GLN A 498 4.86 1.91 17.03
N ARG A 499 4.20 3.07 17.05
CA ARG A 499 2.81 3.17 17.51
C ARG A 499 1.80 2.53 16.59
N GLN A 500 2.16 2.29 15.34
CA GLN A 500 1.37 1.52 14.40
C GLN A 500 1.72 0.02 14.47
N ASN A 501 2.33 -0.45 15.57
CA ASN A 501 2.71 -1.83 15.82
C ASN A 501 3.83 -2.36 14.89
N TYR A 502 4.65 -1.49 14.29
CA TYR A 502 5.83 -1.91 13.56
C TYR A 502 7.03 -2.10 14.49
N GLU A 503 7.87 -3.10 14.21
CA GLU A 503 9.11 -3.32 14.94
C GLU A 503 10.22 -2.45 14.36
N LEU A 504 10.89 -1.65 15.20
CA LEU A 504 12.17 -1.04 14.80
C LEU A 504 13.28 -2.06 15.08
N ALA A 505 13.85 -2.63 14.03
CA ALA A 505 14.88 -3.67 14.15
C ALA A 505 16.29 -3.09 14.25
N CYS A 506 16.55 -1.96 13.59
CA CYS A 506 17.81 -1.23 13.66
C CYS A 506 17.63 0.25 13.27
N ALA A 507 18.57 1.09 13.67
CA ALA A 507 18.80 2.40 13.10
C ALA A 507 19.88 2.28 12.01
N ILE A 508 19.79 3.13 10.99
CA ILE A 508 20.71 3.19 9.86
C ILE A 508 21.10 4.65 9.67
N THR A 509 22.39 4.94 9.67
CA THR A 509 22.91 6.30 9.45
C THR A 509 23.97 6.26 8.36
N ILE A 510 23.87 7.21 7.42
CA ILE A 510 24.89 7.43 6.39
C ILE A 510 25.73 8.65 6.78
N MET A 511 27.04 8.46 6.88
CA MET A 511 28.01 9.49 7.22
C MET A 511 28.61 10.08 5.95
N SER A 512 28.29 11.33 5.61
CA SER A 512 28.98 11.99 4.50
C SER A 512 30.29 12.63 4.94
N LYS A 513 31.37 12.44 4.17
CA LYS A 513 32.63 13.18 4.34
C LYS A 513 32.57 14.61 3.78
N ASN A 514 31.46 14.98 3.15
CA ASN A 514 31.20 16.29 2.59
C ASN A 514 30.23 17.07 3.48
N ASP A 515 30.65 18.23 3.99
CA ASP A 515 29.80 19.13 4.80
C ASP A 515 28.61 19.72 4.02
N TYR A 516 28.63 19.62 2.69
CA TYR A 516 27.58 20.07 1.76
C TYR A 516 26.91 18.90 1.01
N SER A 517 26.96 17.70 1.58
CA SER A 517 26.24 16.52 1.10
C SER A 517 24.81 16.85 0.66
N TYR A 518 24.40 16.38 -0.52
CA TYR A 518 23.07 16.67 -1.06
C TYR A 518 21.96 15.87 -0.36
N MET A 519 22.31 14.82 0.41
CA MET A 519 21.36 13.89 1.02
C MET A 519 21.54 13.64 2.53
N PHE A 520 22.74 13.81 3.11
CA PHE A 520 23.05 13.32 4.48
C PHE A 520 23.77 14.37 5.35
N HIS A 521 23.37 14.49 6.62
CA HIS A 521 23.88 15.50 7.56
C HIS A 521 25.16 15.05 8.30
N THR A 522 26.07 15.99 8.59
CA THR A 522 27.44 15.70 9.06
C THR A 522 27.78 15.98 10.54
N PRO A 523 27.22 16.97 11.28
CA PRO A 523 27.84 17.36 12.56
C PRO A 523 27.59 16.46 13.80
N ALA A 524 26.89 15.32 13.71
CA ALA A 524 26.31 14.68 14.89
C ALA A 524 26.29 13.15 14.88
N ILE A 525 27.17 12.46 14.16
CA ILE A 525 27.13 10.99 14.08
C ILE A 525 27.43 10.31 15.43
N GLU A 526 28.29 10.90 16.26
CA GLU A 526 28.46 10.43 17.64
C GLU A 526 27.15 10.54 18.45
N LEU A 527 26.28 11.49 18.09
CA LEU A 527 25.00 11.70 18.75
C LEU A 527 23.94 10.75 18.19
N THR A 528 23.93 10.40 16.90
CA THR A 528 23.02 9.36 16.39
C THR A 528 23.32 8.01 17.02
N LYS A 529 24.59 7.74 17.37
CA LYS A 529 24.97 6.58 18.19
C LYS A 529 24.33 6.64 19.58
N LEU A 530 24.45 7.75 20.30
CA LEU A 530 23.80 7.93 21.62
C LEU A 530 22.27 7.82 21.53
N GLN A 531 21.67 8.35 20.46
CA GLN A 531 20.23 8.24 20.22
C GLN A 531 19.82 6.79 19.98
N ALA A 532 20.53 6.06 19.11
CA ALA A 532 20.26 4.65 18.84
C ALA A 532 20.45 3.79 20.11
N GLU A 533 21.50 4.04 20.89
CA GLU A 533 21.72 3.39 22.19
C GLU A 533 20.57 3.69 23.17
N SER A 534 20.13 4.95 23.26
CA SER A 534 19.02 5.32 24.13
C SER A 534 17.69 4.71 23.69
N MET A 535 17.45 4.58 22.39
CA MET A 535 16.31 3.87 21.81
C MET A 535 16.41 2.34 21.95
N GLY A 536 17.57 1.81 22.33
CA GLY A 536 17.83 0.36 22.38
C GLY A 536 17.91 -0.29 21.00
N LEU A 537 18.34 0.45 19.97
CA LEU A 537 18.44 -0.02 18.60
C LEU A 537 19.90 -0.29 18.21
N PRO A 538 20.20 -1.43 17.55
CA PRO A 538 21.44 -1.60 16.82
C PRO A 538 21.60 -0.50 15.76
N LEU A 539 22.81 0.02 15.56
CA LEU A 539 23.10 1.06 14.58
C LEU A 539 23.99 0.51 13.45
N VAL A 540 23.47 0.55 12.22
CA VAL A 540 24.24 0.31 11.00
C VAL A 540 24.77 1.66 10.49
N ILE A 541 26.08 1.74 10.28
CA ILE A 541 26.77 2.96 9.85
C ILE A 541 27.44 2.69 8.52
N ALA A 542 27.16 3.50 7.50
CA ALA A 542 27.93 3.50 6.25
C ALA A 542 28.54 4.89 5.99
N GLU A 543 29.76 4.92 5.47
CA GLU A 543 30.43 6.15 5.06
C GLU A 543 30.20 6.43 3.58
N THR A 544 30.02 7.69 3.22
CA THR A 544 29.95 8.14 1.82
C THR A 544 30.90 9.31 1.55
N SER A 545 31.39 9.37 0.32
CA SER A 545 32.20 10.48 -0.19
C SER A 545 31.40 11.77 -0.41
N GLY A 546 30.07 11.69 -0.39
CA GLY A 546 29.21 12.86 -0.61
C GLY A 546 29.08 13.25 -2.09
N GLU A 547 29.42 12.33 -3.00
CA GLU A 547 29.34 12.50 -4.44
C GLU A 547 27.98 12.02 -4.96
N LYS A 548 27.32 12.85 -5.78
CA LYS A 548 26.03 12.53 -6.39
C LYS A 548 26.07 11.16 -7.09
N GLU A 549 25.05 10.35 -6.87
CA GLU A 549 24.90 8.94 -7.32
C GLU A 549 25.74 7.91 -6.54
N LYS A 550 26.99 8.21 -6.13
CA LYS A 550 27.75 7.29 -5.26
C LYS A 550 27.11 7.15 -3.86
N GLU A 551 26.58 8.26 -3.33
CA GLU A 551 25.79 8.27 -2.09
C GLU A 551 24.63 7.25 -2.07
N LEU A 552 24.03 6.98 -3.24
CA LEU A 552 22.92 6.01 -3.35
C LEU A 552 23.41 4.57 -3.29
N GLU A 553 24.59 4.29 -3.86
CA GLU A 553 25.20 2.96 -3.75
C GLU A 553 25.66 2.69 -2.32
N ASP A 554 26.20 3.69 -1.63
CA ASP A 554 26.58 3.58 -0.21
C ASP A 554 25.35 3.31 0.67
N LEU A 555 24.24 4.02 0.42
CA LEU A 555 22.95 3.73 1.07
C LEU A 555 22.48 2.30 0.77
N LYS A 556 22.56 1.85 -0.48
CA LYS A 556 22.17 0.51 -0.90
C LYS A 556 22.94 -0.58 -0.15
N ILE A 557 24.25 -0.38 0.03
CA ILE A 557 25.09 -1.30 0.81
C ILE A 557 24.61 -1.35 2.26
N ALA A 558 24.37 -0.20 2.90
CA ALA A 558 23.88 -0.12 4.28
C ALA A 558 22.51 -0.81 4.45
N LEU A 559 21.59 -0.57 3.52
CA LEU A 559 20.26 -1.18 3.52
C LEU A 559 20.33 -2.70 3.29
N LYS A 560 21.24 -3.17 2.43
CA LYS A 560 21.48 -4.59 2.21
C LYS A 560 22.04 -5.25 3.47
N GLU A 561 22.99 -4.62 4.15
CA GLU A 561 23.51 -5.09 5.43
C GLU A 561 22.40 -5.17 6.49
N ALA A 562 21.59 -4.13 6.62
CA ALA A 562 20.46 -4.11 7.54
C ALA A 562 19.44 -5.21 7.22
N LYS A 563 19.14 -5.44 5.93
CA LYS A 563 18.24 -6.53 5.48
C LYS A 563 18.75 -7.90 5.89
N VAL A 564 20.05 -8.16 5.74
CA VAL A 564 20.64 -9.46 6.08
C VAL A 564 20.78 -9.64 7.60
N ASN A 565 21.38 -8.67 8.29
CA ASN A 565 21.77 -8.79 9.70
C ASN A 565 20.60 -8.56 10.66
N HIS A 566 19.67 -7.67 10.30
CA HIS A 566 18.54 -7.28 11.15
C HIS A 566 17.18 -7.72 10.58
N ARG A 567 17.17 -8.40 9.42
CA ARG A 567 15.96 -8.96 8.80
C ARG A 567 14.87 -7.90 8.60
N ILE A 568 15.28 -6.69 8.21
CA ILE A 568 14.31 -5.63 7.90
C ILE A 568 13.53 -5.99 6.63
N GLU A 569 12.23 -5.74 6.67
CA GLU A 569 11.28 -5.86 5.55
C GLU A 569 10.97 -4.49 4.95
N GLY A 570 11.41 -3.40 5.60
CA GLY A 570 11.28 -2.05 5.08
C GLY A 570 12.11 -1.01 5.80
N VAL A 571 12.04 0.23 5.31
CA VAL A 571 12.87 1.37 5.73
C VAL A 571 11.97 2.55 6.04
N ILE A 572 12.22 3.22 7.17
CA ILE A 572 11.52 4.44 7.59
C ILE A 572 12.36 5.64 7.20
N THR A 573 11.74 6.63 6.58
CA THR A 573 12.37 7.92 6.26
C THR A 573 11.68 9.05 7.01
N GLY A 574 12.47 10.04 7.44
CA GLY A 574 11.98 11.30 8.00
C GLY A 574 11.55 12.32 6.95
N ALA A 575 11.36 11.93 5.68
CA ALA A 575 11.04 12.88 4.62
C ALA A 575 9.63 13.46 4.82
N VAL A 576 9.53 14.79 4.87
CA VAL A 576 8.25 15.51 5.02
C VAL A 576 7.76 16.02 3.68
N PHE A 577 8.62 16.66 2.86
CA PHE A 577 8.18 17.29 1.60
C PHE A 577 9.11 17.11 0.38
N SER A 578 10.36 16.68 0.55
CA SER A 578 11.32 16.54 -0.58
C SER A 578 11.07 15.30 -1.45
N ASN A 579 10.47 15.48 -2.65
CA ASN A 579 10.24 14.38 -3.61
C ASN A 579 11.57 13.75 -4.04
N TYR A 580 12.60 14.59 -4.24
CA TYR A 580 13.92 14.17 -4.68
C TYR A 580 14.59 13.18 -3.72
N GLN A 581 14.56 13.46 -2.41
CA GLN A 581 15.12 12.53 -1.41
C GLN A 581 14.30 11.25 -1.34
N ARG A 582 12.96 11.38 -1.38
CA ARG A 582 12.06 10.23 -1.26
C ARG A 582 12.19 9.25 -2.43
N GLU A 583 12.10 9.73 -3.68
CA GLU A 583 12.16 8.88 -4.89
C GLU A 583 13.47 8.10 -4.97
N ARG A 584 14.58 8.72 -4.59
CA ARG A 584 15.90 8.07 -4.60
C ARG A 584 16.01 6.92 -3.62
N ILE A 585 15.57 7.14 -2.37
CA ILE A 585 15.53 6.08 -1.35
C ILE A 585 14.52 5.00 -1.78
N GLU A 586 13.39 5.40 -2.35
CA GLU A 586 12.34 4.50 -2.85
C GLU A 586 12.89 3.56 -3.94
N ASN A 587 13.66 4.07 -4.91
CA ASN A 587 14.30 3.25 -5.94
C ASN A 587 15.28 2.23 -5.36
N VAL A 588 16.14 2.65 -4.42
CA VAL A 588 17.09 1.75 -3.76
C VAL A 588 16.36 0.66 -2.96
N CYS A 589 15.31 1.03 -2.22
CA CYS A 589 14.48 0.09 -1.48
C CYS A 589 13.76 -0.89 -2.41
N ASP A 590 13.19 -0.39 -3.53
CA ASP A 590 12.53 -1.22 -4.53
C ASP A 590 13.52 -2.25 -5.11
N GLU A 591 14.75 -1.86 -5.44
CA GLU A 591 15.81 -2.77 -5.92
C GLU A 591 16.16 -3.87 -4.91
N LEU A 592 16.17 -3.53 -3.62
CA LEU A 592 16.47 -4.45 -2.53
C LEU A 592 15.27 -5.27 -2.04
N ASP A 593 14.08 -5.11 -2.64
CA ASP A 593 12.82 -5.71 -2.16
C ASP A 593 12.58 -5.35 -0.68
N LEU A 594 12.68 -4.06 -0.38
CA LEU A 594 12.37 -3.44 0.92
C LEU A 594 11.23 -2.44 0.74
N LYS A 595 10.26 -2.45 1.66
CA LYS A 595 9.18 -1.46 1.68
C LYS A 595 9.69 -0.12 2.19
N ILE A 596 9.10 1.00 1.75
CA ILE A 596 9.47 2.34 2.23
C ILE A 596 8.31 3.06 2.93
N PHE A 597 8.59 3.55 4.14
CA PHE A 597 7.63 4.20 5.02
C PHE A 597 8.04 5.66 5.26
N SER A 598 7.24 6.60 4.78
CA SER A 598 7.42 8.05 4.99
C SER A 598 6.21 8.61 5.74
N PRO A 599 6.08 8.37 7.06
CA PRO A 599 4.87 8.70 7.81
C PRO A 599 4.61 10.22 7.97
N LEU A 600 5.64 11.04 7.74
CA LEU A 600 5.55 12.51 7.82
C LEU A 600 5.25 13.17 6.47
N TRP A 601 5.16 12.38 5.40
CA TRP A 601 4.99 12.89 4.05
C TRP A 601 3.72 13.73 3.89
N HIS A 602 3.87 14.97 3.40
CA HIS A 602 2.82 15.99 3.28
C HIS A 602 2.15 16.41 4.61
N MET A 603 2.79 16.12 5.74
CA MET A 603 2.33 16.64 7.03
C MET A 603 2.48 18.16 7.07
N ASN A 604 1.46 18.85 7.59
CA ASN A 604 1.57 20.28 7.83
C ASN A 604 2.72 20.55 8.81
N GLN A 605 3.62 21.46 8.43
CA GLN A 605 4.89 21.71 9.11
C GLN A 605 4.69 22.26 10.53
N ARG A 606 3.71 23.14 10.71
CA ARG A 606 3.34 23.63 12.04
C ARG A 606 2.77 22.50 12.90
N THR A 607 1.86 21.70 12.36
CA THR A 607 1.31 20.53 13.06
C THR A 607 2.40 19.53 13.45
N LEU A 608 3.38 19.29 12.58
CA LEU A 608 4.53 18.44 12.87
C LEU A 608 5.30 18.92 14.12
N MET A 609 5.64 20.21 14.17
CA MET A 609 6.33 20.82 15.30
C MET A 609 5.50 20.76 16.59
N GLU A 610 4.20 21.06 16.51
CA GLU A 610 3.28 21.02 17.65
C GLU A 610 3.12 19.60 18.20
N GLN A 611 3.10 18.60 17.32
CA GLN A 611 2.99 17.19 17.70
C GLN A 611 4.28 16.65 18.33
N LEU A 612 5.45 17.02 17.82
CA LEU A 612 6.73 16.69 18.47
C LEU A 612 6.71 17.08 19.96
N ILE A 613 6.34 18.32 20.27
CA ILE A 613 6.24 18.82 21.65
C ILE A 613 5.14 18.08 22.42
N ALA A 614 3.96 17.88 21.81
CA ALA A 614 2.85 17.19 22.46
C ALA A 614 3.19 15.73 22.84
N GLU A 615 4.05 15.09 22.06
CA GLU A 615 4.51 13.72 22.28
C GLU A 615 5.71 13.63 23.22
N GLY A 616 6.16 14.77 23.76
CA GLY A 616 7.24 14.83 24.75
C GLY A 616 8.63 14.77 24.16
N TYR A 617 8.82 15.15 22.89
CA TYR A 617 10.17 15.34 22.36
C TYR A 617 10.79 16.62 22.87
N GLU A 618 12.06 16.51 23.25
CA GLU A 618 12.93 17.65 23.53
C GLU A 618 13.98 17.70 22.43
N PHE A 619 13.92 18.77 21.63
CA PHE A 619 14.85 18.99 20.53
C PHE A 619 15.30 20.45 20.50
N ILE A 620 16.51 20.64 19.98
CA ILE A 620 17.19 21.94 19.89
C ILE A 620 17.50 22.26 18.44
N PHE A 621 17.75 23.54 18.13
CA PHE A 621 18.39 23.91 16.88
C PHE A 621 19.91 23.87 17.02
N THR A 622 20.56 23.26 16.05
CA THR A 622 22.02 23.12 15.96
C THR A 622 22.63 23.98 14.86
N ALA A 623 21.83 24.44 13.90
CA ALA A 623 22.22 25.48 12.96
C ALA A 623 21.01 26.34 12.60
N VAL A 624 21.26 27.59 12.22
CA VAL A 624 20.28 28.50 11.62
C VAL A 624 20.95 29.24 10.47
N GLN A 625 20.25 29.43 9.34
CA GLN A 625 20.83 29.94 8.09
C GLN A 625 19.83 30.78 7.26
N ALA A 626 18.83 31.40 7.91
CA ALA A 626 17.79 32.16 7.21
C ALA A 626 17.41 33.47 7.92
N TYR A 627 16.88 34.43 7.17
CA TYR A 627 16.49 35.73 7.69
C TYR A 627 15.49 35.62 8.85
N GLY A 628 15.78 36.34 9.94
CA GLY A 628 14.95 36.37 11.14
C GLY A 628 15.35 35.33 12.20
N PHE A 629 16.31 34.46 11.90
CA PHE A 629 17.03 33.70 12.91
C PHE A 629 18.26 34.48 13.39
N ASP A 630 18.71 34.14 14.60
CA ASP A 630 19.96 34.58 15.18
C ASP A 630 20.51 33.48 16.09
N LYS A 631 21.69 33.72 16.68
CA LYS A 631 22.33 32.75 17.60
C LYS A 631 21.50 32.38 18.83
N SER A 632 20.48 33.16 19.21
CA SER A 632 19.64 32.89 20.40
C SER A 632 18.70 31.70 20.20
N TRP A 633 18.54 31.25 18.96
CA TRP A 633 17.77 30.05 18.62
C TRP A 633 18.51 28.74 18.90
N LEU A 634 19.85 28.78 19.04
CA LEU A 634 20.68 27.58 19.15
C LEU A 634 20.77 27.04 20.58
N GLY A 635 20.87 25.71 20.70
CA GLY A 635 21.23 25.04 21.97
C GLY A 635 20.16 25.06 23.06
N ARG A 636 18.94 25.54 22.75
CA ARG A 636 17.80 25.56 23.67
C ARG A 636 16.66 24.70 23.15
N THR A 637 15.90 24.11 24.08
CA THR A 637 14.72 23.31 23.74
C THR A 637 13.64 24.20 23.12
N ILE A 638 13.06 23.72 22.01
CA ILE A 638 11.98 24.42 21.30
C ILE A 638 10.65 24.23 22.04
N THR A 639 9.88 25.31 22.16
CA THR A 639 8.59 25.36 22.87
C THR A 639 7.43 25.76 21.95
N TYR A 640 6.18 25.67 22.42
CA TYR A 640 5.01 26.17 21.68
C TYR A 640 5.11 27.67 21.35
N GLU A 641 5.72 28.48 22.23
CA GLU A 641 5.93 29.91 21.98
C GLU A 641 6.89 30.13 20.81
N ASP A 642 7.88 29.26 20.67
CA ASP A 642 8.84 29.31 19.55
C ASP A 642 8.18 28.94 18.22
N ILE A 643 7.21 28.02 18.22
CA ILE A 643 6.43 27.68 17.02
C ILE A 643 5.60 28.89 16.53
N GLU A 644 5.03 29.68 17.45
CA GLU A 644 4.34 30.92 17.07
C GLU A 644 5.32 31.92 16.45
N LYS A 645 6.51 32.10 17.04
CA LYS A 645 7.57 32.95 16.46
C LYS A 645 7.98 32.47 15.07
N LEU A 646 8.17 31.17 14.87
CA LEU A 646 8.44 30.58 13.54
C LEU A 646 7.31 30.87 12.55
N SER A 647 6.04 30.82 12.99
CA SER A 647 4.88 31.15 12.15
C SER A 647 4.84 32.62 11.76
N GLU A 648 5.32 33.52 12.62
CA GLU A 648 5.49 34.94 12.28
C GLU A 648 6.61 35.15 11.25
N LEU A 649 7.73 34.45 11.43
CA LEU A 649 8.85 34.46 10.49
C LEU A 649 8.45 33.87 9.12
N GLU A 650 7.66 32.80 9.07
CA GLU A 650 7.09 32.25 7.84
C GLU A 650 6.29 33.32 7.08
N LYS A 651 5.41 34.06 7.78
CA LYS A 651 4.61 35.12 7.14
C LYS A 651 5.48 36.23 6.57
N LYS A 652 6.56 36.60 7.28
CA LYS A 652 7.43 37.74 6.96
C LYS A 652 8.49 37.42 5.92
N TYR A 653 9.17 36.30 6.07
CA TYR A 653 10.35 35.91 5.30
C TYR A 653 10.14 34.66 4.44
N LYS A 654 8.96 34.03 4.49
CA LYS A 654 8.63 32.81 3.75
C LYS A 654 9.53 31.62 4.10
N ILE A 655 10.06 31.60 5.33
CA ILE A 655 10.76 30.43 5.87
C ILE A 655 9.80 29.26 6.10
N ASN A 656 10.31 28.05 6.06
CA ASN A 656 9.58 26.86 6.46
C ASN A 656 9.60 26.68 7.99
N VAL A 657 8.41 26.54 8.60
CA VAL A 657 8.26 26.39 10.07
C VAL A 657 8.95 25.12 10.60
N ALA A 658 9.06 24.06 9.79
CA ALA A 658 9.76 22.83 10.14
C ALA A 658 11.20 22.79 9.60
N GLY A 659 11.71 23.85 8.95
CA GLY A 659 13.10 23.91 8.50
C GLY A 659 13.41 23.06 7.25
N GLU A 660 12.40 22.63 6.48
CA GLU A 660 12.58 21.79 5.29
C GLU A 660 13.37 22.47 4.16
N GLY A 661 13.46 23.81 4.17
CA GLY A 661 14.25 24.58 3.21
C GLY A 661 15.73 24.72 3.60
N GLY A 662 16.15 24.07 4.70
CA GLY A 662 17.49 24.20 5.26
C GLY A 662 17.65 25.44 6.15
N GLU A 663 16.55 26.06 6.58
CA GLU A 663 16.57 27.26 7.40
C GLU A 663 17.19 27.03 8.77
N PHE A 664 17.02 25.83 9.32
CA PHE A 664 17.68 25.39 10.54
C PHE A 664 17.93 23.88 10.52
N GLU A 665 18.92 23.47 11.31
CA GLU A 665 19.18 22.07 11.63
C GLU A 665 18.71 21.76 13.04
N SER A 666 18.23 20.54 13.28
CA SER A 666 17.72 20.13 14.58
C SER A 666 18.43 18.90 15.12
N LEU A 667 18.45 18.78 16.46
CA LEU A 667 18.91 17.60 17.17
C LEU A 667 17.93 17.24 18.28
N VAL A 668 17.50 15.98 18.31
CA VAL A 668 16.68 15.44 19.40
C VAL A 668 17.58 15.01 20.56
N LEU A 669 17.27 15.51 21.76
CA LEU A 669 17.97 15.16 22.99
C LEU A 669 17.19 14.15 23.83
N ASN A 670 15.86 14.19 23.76
CA ASN A 670 15.00 13.27 24.51
C ASN A 670 13.69 13.03 23.75
N GLY A 671 13.06 11.89 24.01
CA GLY A 671 11.77 11.55 23.44
C GLY A 671 11.12 10.37 24.15
N PRO A 672 9.86 10.05 23.83
CA PRO A 672 9.10 8.99 24.50
C PRO A 672 9.67 7.58 24.26
N ASN A 673 10.49 7.39 23.22
CA ASN A 673 11.15 6.14 22.90
C ASN A 673 12.61 6.07 23.41
N TYR A 674 13.06 7.05 24.21
CA TYR A 674 14.40 7.10 24.77
C TYR A 674 14.39 6.50 26.18
N SER A 675 15.33 5.61 26.48
CA SER A 675 15.54 5.09 27.83
C SER A 675 16.20 6.13 28.74
N LYS A 676 16.99 7.05 28.16
CA LYS A 676 17.65 8.17 28.86
C LYS A 676 17.79 9.40 27.94
N PRO A 677 17.67 10.63 28.47
CA PRO A 677 17.98 11.83 27.70
C PRO A 677 19.48 11.93 27.40
N ILE A 678 19.82 12.57 26.29
CA ILE A 678 21.18 12.93 25.90
C ILE A 678 21.53 14.28 26.52
N GLU A 679 22.63 14.33 27.27
CA GLU A 679 23.08 15.55 27.92
C GLU A 679 24.29 16.13 27.16
N ILE A 680 24.13 17.35 26.62
CA ILE A 680 25.25 18.10 26.04
C ILE A 680 26.11 18.64 27.19
N VAL A 681 27.36 18.17 27.27
CA VAL A 681 28.31 18.51 28.34
C VAL A 681 29.16 19.71 27.96
N GLU A 682 29.58 19.80 26.70
CA GLU A 682 30.42 20.87 26.20
C GLU A 682 29.99 21.28 24.79
N GLN A 683 29.75 22.58 24.61
CA GLN A 683 29.31 23.16 23.35
C GLN A 683 29.90 24.55 23.13
N GLU A 684 29.98 24.97 21.87
CA GLU A 684 30.40 26.29 21.43
C GLU A 684 29.46 26.78 20.32
N ILE A 685 29.16 28.09 20.28
CA ILE A 685 28.38 28.67 19.19
C ILE A 685 29.33 29.41 18.26
N GLU A 686 29.38 28.96 17.01
CA GLU A 686 30.06 29.64 15.92
C GLU A 686 29.07 30.54 15.19
N VAL A 687 29.34 31.84 15.14
CA VAL A 687 28.51 32.82 14.43
C VAL A 687 29.23 33.19 13.13
N VAL A 688 28.60 32.89 11.99
CA VAL A 688 29.12 33.21 10.66
C VAL A 688 28.71 34.63 10.29
N ASP A 689 27.44 34.96 10.46
CA ASP A 689 26.87 36.30 10.28
C ASP A 689 25.64 36.51 11.19
N GLU A 690 24.91 37.61 11.02
CA GLU A 690 23.76 37.97 11.85
C GLU A 690 22.62 36.93 11.83
N ASN A 691 22.42 36.23 10.70
CA ASN A 691 21.35 35.25 10.50
C ASN A 691 21.86 33.80 10.35
N THR A 692 23.19 33.61 10.40
CA THR A 692 23.85 32.33 10.20
C THR A 692 24.71 31.97 11.41
N ALA A 693 24.32 30.93 12.13
CA ALA A 693 25.08 30.42 13.29
C ALA A 693 24.96 28.90 13.42
N ARG A 694 25.97 28.27 14.02
CA ARG A 694 26.04 26.82 14.25
C ARG A 694 26.47 26.50 15.68
N LEU A 695 25.92 25.44 16.23
CA LEU A 695 26.25 24.88 17.54
C LEU A 695 27.22 23.72 17.34
N ILE A 696 28.45 23.88 17.82
CA ILE A 696 29.48 22.85 17.81
C ILE A 696 29.41 22.10 19.13
N ILE A 697 28.95 20.85 19.09
CA ILE A 697 28.90 19.97 20.26
C ILE A 697 30.24 19.25 20.37
N LYS A 698 31.02 19.58 21.41
CA LYS A 698 32.33 18.97 21.68
C LYS A 698 32.21 17.68 22.48
N LYS A 699 31.17 17.59 23.32
CA LYS A 699 30.93 16.42 24.17
C LYS A 699 29.47 16.29 24.54
N ALA A 700 28.94 15.08 24.39
CA ALA A 700 27.63 14.65 24.92
C ALA A 700 27.75 13.27 25.57
N LYS A 701 26.77 12.90 26.40
CA LYS A 701 26.71 11.59 27.07
C LYS A 701 25.27 11.11 27.23
#